data_AF-A0A7S4J4F9-F1
#
_entry.id   AF-A0A7S4J4F9-F1
#
_cell.length_a   1.000
_cell.length_b   1.000
_cell.length_c   1.000
_cell.angle_alpha   90.00
_cell.angle_beta   90.00
_cell.angle_gamma   90.00
#
_symmetry.space_group_name_H-M   'P 1'
#
loop_
_entity.id
_entity.type
_entity.pdbx_description
1 polymer ?
#
loop_
_entity_poly.entity_id
_entity_poly.type
_entity_poly.pdbx_seq_one_letter_code
_entity_poly.pdbx_strand_id
1 'polypeptide(L)'
;IHPFNGRKIPIVCDSELVDMEFGTGAVKITPAHDPNDYECGKRHSLEFITVLTPEGAINHRGSQFEGMMRYDARIAVEKALDEKGLLKGKVPNKMRLGLCSRSGDVLEPMITPQWYVNCDSMAKRAADAVRNKELKVLPAEHEKTWYNWLDNIRDWCVSRQLWWGHQIPAWFATKKDEKGVDKNDMANNERWIVARSEEDAYQKAEKLLSCPRSEITLERDEDVLDTWFSSGLFPFSVFGWPDKTEDLEAFYPTSLLETGLDILFFWVARMVMMGLQLTDKLPFHTVYLHAMVRDKEGRKMSKSLGNVIDPLEVIHGCTLSSLQSKLDGGNLPPKEVARAKKDQASDFPDGIPECGSDALRFGLLAYTVQGRDVNLDIKRVVGYRQFCNKLWNATRFALQFVSDFAPTPTLLDDLMSSGKMALRDKFMMSRLMILTEKIDGCLAGYKFGDAQMAAYQLWIDDLCNVYLELIKPVVYDKSEETKDARWAAQATLWIAIESGLRILHPMMPFVTEELWQRLPGRGTLGDGEPETIMLASYPKCIEAYKDPIAEESMNVTNKIIGACRSLRSSYQIPNKTPTHFFVRVTPGPAEDAVRNQTDDVKTLGKASVVDINPDDASIPSSHGTVIVDEHTKVMMDLTGLIDFDAEIKKLEKTLGKTAPVLSNLEKKINAPGYDAKVSPEFKKVNAEKLEGLRKKKDDIEGAIANYREMAEAEKAAKK
;
A
#
# COMPACT_ATOMS: atom_id res chain seq x y z
N ILE A 1 9.49 -49.07 34.23
CA ILE A 1 8.41 -48.97 35.26
C ILE A 1 8.24 -47.49 35.60
N HIS A 2 7.00 -47.01 35.67
CA HIS A 2 6.73 -45.62 36.02
C HIS A 2 7.07 -45.35 37.50
N PRO A 3 7.84 -44.29 37.82
CA PRO A 3 8.41 -44.06 39.17
C PRO A 3 7.41 -43.95 40.33
N PHE A 4 6.16 -43.54 40.04
CA PHE A 4 5.19 -43.17 41.07
C PHE A 4 3.94 -44.05 41.14
N ASN A 5 3.55 -44.70 40.04
CA ASN A 5 2.31 -45.50 39.97
C ASN A 5 2.55 -46.94 39.54
N GLY A 6 3.81 -47.36 39.36
CA GLY A 6 4.17 -48.74 39.06
C GLY A 6 3.79 -49.23 37.65
N ARG A 7 3.18 -48.39 36.81
CA ARG A 7 2.76 -48.76 35.45
C ARG A 7 3.95 -49.23 34.61
N LYS A 8 3.78 -50.31 33.84
CA LYS A 8 4.77 -50.74 32.84
C LYS A 8 4.63 -49.85 31.60
N ILE A 9 5.74 -49.23 31.18
CA ILE A 9 5.77 -48.35 30.01
C ILE A 9 6.45 -49.14 28.88
N PRO A 10 5.83 -49.26 27.69
CA PRO A 10 6.44 -49.92 26.55
C PRO A 10 7.64 -49.11 26.03
N ILE A 11 8.60 -49.81 25.42
CA ILE A 11 9.71 -49.20 24.68
C ILE A 11 9.42 -49.40 23.20
N VAL A 12 9.37 -48.30 22.44
CA VAL A 12 9.13 -48.31 20.99
C VAL A 12 10.28 -47.61 20.27
N CYS A 13 10.56 -48.02 19.05
CA CYS A 13 11.56 -47.39 18.18
C CYS A 13 10.83 -46.53 17.14
N ASP A 14 11.03 -45.21 17.20
CA ASP A 14 10.41 -44.24 16.29
C ASP A 14 11.51 -43.39 15.64
N SER A 15 11.67 -43.49 14.32
CA SER A 15 12.71 -42.79 13.57
C SER A 15 12.39 -41.33 13.25
N GLU A 16 11.15 -40.89 13.49
CA GLU A 16 10.71 -39.51 13.24
C GLU A 16 10.83 -38.65 14.51
N LEU A 17 10.49 -39.21 15.67
CA LEU A 17 10.51 -38.49 16.94
C LEU A 17 11.90 -38.44 17.59
N VAL A 18 12.68 -39.53 17.47
CA VAL A 18 13.92 -39.69 18.26
C VAL A 18 15.13 -39.12 17.52
N ASP A 19 15.82 -38.18 18.20
CA ASP A 19 17.15 -37.73 17.83
C ASP A 19 18.19 -38.41 18.74
N MET A 20 19.04 -39.25 18.13
CA MET A 20 20.08 -40.00 18.84
C MET A 20 21.21 -39.11 19.38
N GLU A 21 21.40 -37.91 18.83
CA GLU A 21 22.41 -36.96 19.28
C GLU A 21 21.92 -36.09 20.46
N PHE A 22 20.61 -36.09 20.73
CA PHE A 22 20.00 -35.27 21.78
C PHE A 22 19.79 -36.04 23.09
N GLY A 23 20.27 -35.46 24.20
CA GLY A 23 20.06 -36.02 25.54
C GLY A 23 20.67 -37.40 25.70
N THR A 24 19.83 -38.41 25.99
CA THR A 24 20.26 -39.82 26.15
C THR A 24 20.03 -40.66 24.89
N GLY A 25 19.58 -40.08 23.78
CA GLY A 25 19.08 -40.83 22.63
C GLY A 25 17.78 -41.60 22.91
N ALA A 26 17.06 -41.24 23.99
CA ALA A 26 15.76 -41.78 24.34
C ALA A 26 14.89 -40.64 24.91
N VAL A 27 13.62 -40.58 24.49
CA VAL A 27 12.69 -39.51 24.87
C VAL A 27 11.46 -40.11 25.56
N LYS A 28 10.88 -39.38 26.52
CA LYS A 28 9.58 -39.74 27.09
C LYS A 28 8.50 -39.49 26.03
N ILE A 29 7.46 -40.32 26.01
CA ILE A 29 6.31 -40.13 25.12
C ILE A 29 5.06 -39.91 25.97
N THR A 30 4.43 -38.76 25.80
CA THR A 30 3.21 -38.30 26.50
C THR A 30 2.14 -37.84 25.51
N PRO A 31 1.46 -38.77 24.81
CA PRO A 31 0.66 -38.45 23.62
C PRO A 31 -0.50 -37.45 23.84
N ALA A 32 -0.98 -37.31 25.08
CA ALA A 32 -2.07 -36.39 25.40
C ALA A 32 -1.63 -34.95 25.70
N HIS A 33 -0.32 -34.68 25.80
CA HIS A 33 0.22 -33.43 26.31
C HIS A 33 1.36 -32.82 25.45
N ASP A 34 1.74 -33.46 24.35
CA ASP A 34 2.71 -32.91 23.39
C ASP A 34 2.32 -33.31 21.95
N PRO A 35 2.33 -32.39 20.97
CA PRO A 35 1.96 -32.71 19.59
C PRO A 35 2.86 -33.72 18.88
N ASN A 36 4.17 -33.75 19.16
CA ASN A 36 5.07 -34.72 18.55
C ASN A 36 4.86 -36.10 19.17
N ASP A 37 4.66 -36.14 20.49
CA ASP A 37 4.30 -37.36 21.21
C ASP A 37 2.93 -37.89 20.76
N TYR A 38 1.99 -37.01 20.41
CA TYR A 38 0.67 -37.37 19.89
C TYR A 38 0.79 -38.15 18.57
N GLU A 39 1.59 -37.66 17.62
CA GLU A 39 1.83 -38.34 16.34
C GLU A 39 2.57 -39.66 16.53
N CYS A 40 3.59 -39.71 17.40
CA CYS A 40 4.26 -40.95 17.76
C CYS A 40 3.29 -41.95 18.41
N GLY A 41 2.42 -41.47 19.29
CA GLY A 41 1.37 -42.26 19.92
C GLY A 41 0.42 -42.87 18.89
N LYS A 42 0.04 -42.11 17.85
CA LYS A 42 -0.75 -42.63 16.73
C LYS A 42 0.00 -43.69 15.94
N ARG A 43 1.23 -43.40 15.49
CA ARG A 43 2.06 -44.33 14.69
C ARG A 43 2.25 -45.68 15.38
N HIS A 44 2.41 -45.67 16.71
CA HIS A 44 2.67 -46.87 17.50
C HIS A 44 1.46 -47.39 18.28
N SER A 45 0.27 -46.85 18.06
CA SER A 45 -0.97 -47.26 18.76
C SER A 45 -0.84 -47.24 20.29
N LEU A 46 -0.23 -46.19 20.85
CA LEU A 46 -0.04 -46.02 22.28
C LEU A 46 -1.31 -45.49 22.96
N GLU A 47 -1.41 -45.74 24.26
CA GLU A 47 -2.50 -45.21 25.10
C GLU A 47 -2.33 -43.70 25.34
N PHE A 48 -3.41 -42.94 25.13
CA PHE A 48 -3.46 -41.50 25.36
C PHE A 48 -4.00 -41.21 26.76
N ILE A 49 -3.13 -40.76 27.67
CA ILE A 49 -3.49 -40.49 29.07
C ILE A 49 -3.37 -39.00 29.38
N THR A 50 -4.50 -38.37 29.67
CA THR A 50 -4.57 -37.02 30.22
C THR A 50 -4.35 -37.03 31.72
N VAL A 51 -3.41 -36.23 32.22
CA VAL A 51 -3.11 -36.07 33.66
C VAL A 51 -3.46 -34.68 34.21
N LEU A 52 -3.88 -33.75 33.35
CA LEU A 52 -4.26 -32.39 33.73
C LEU A 52 -5.79 -32.20 33.68
N THR A 53 -6.32 -31.40 34.61
CA THR A 53 -7.68 -30.84 34.54
C THR A 53 -7.68 -29.58 33.66
N PRO A 54 -8.85 -29.09 33.20
CA PRO A 54 -8.94 -27.84 32.44
C PRO A 54 -8.35 -26.61 33.15
N GLU A 55 -8.34 -26.61 34.49
CA GLU A 55 -7.75 -25.55 35.31
C GLU A 55 -6.22 -25.66 35.41
N GLY A 56 -5.62 -26.72 34.85
CA GLY A 56 -4.18 -26.97 34.89
C GLY A 56 -3.69 -27.64 36.18
N ALA A 57 -4.59 -28.25 36.96
CA ALA A 57 -4.24 -29.08 38.11
C ALA A 57 -4.00 -30.53 37.70
N ILE A 58 -3.27 -31.30 38.51
CA ILE A 58 -3.09 -32.74 38.30
C ILE A 58 -4.39 -33.48 38.68
N ASN A 59 -4.90 -34.33 37.79
CA ASN A 59 -6.10 -35.13 38.03
C ASN A 59 -5.82 -36.42 38.84
N HIS A 60 -6.86 -37.23 39.08
CA HIS A 60 -6.79 -38.50 39.84
C HIS A 60 -5.77 -39.53 39.34
N ARG A 61 -5.27 -39.41 38.10
CA ARG A 61 -4.22 -40.29 37.55
C ARG A 61 -2.81 -39.90 37.99
N GLY A 62 -2.68 -38.76 38.66
CA GLY A 62 -1.41 -38.17 39.12
C GLY A 62 -0.78 -38.80 40.37
N SER A 63 -1.38 -39.84 40.94
CA SER A 63 -0.90 -40.46 42.19
C SER A 63 -0.82 -39.41 43.32
N GLN A 64 0.29 -39.35 44.06
CA GLN A 64 0.48 -38.42 45.18
C GLN A 64 0.48 -36.93 44.82
N PHE A 65 0.43 -36.57 43.53
CA PHE A 65 0.45 -35.18 43.06
C PHE A 65 -0.94 -34.66 42.70
N GLU A 66 -1.99 -35.48 42.85
CA GLU A 66 -3.38 -35.09 42.59
C GLU A 66 -3.75 -33.77 43.29
N GLY A 67 -4.43 -32.87 42.56
CA GLY A 67 -4.85 -31.56 43.03
C GLY A 67 -3.79 -30.45 42.97
N MET A 68 -2.50 -30.78 42.73
CA MET A 68 -1.45 -29.76 42.60
C MET A 68 -1.52 -29.04 41.26
N MET A 69 -1.23 -27.74 41.21
CA MET A 69 -1.10 -27.01 39.94
C MET A 69 0.15 -27.46 39.17
N ARG A 70 0.07 -27.51 37.84
CA ARG A 70 1.12 -28.10 36.95
C ARG A 70 2.57 -27.68 37.24
N TYR A 71 2.80 -26.43 37.65
CA TYR A 71 4.15 -25.94 37.94
C TYR A 71 4.63 -26.32 39.34
N ASP A 72 3.74 -26.28 40.33
CA ASP A 72 4.04 -26.76 41.69
C ASP A 72 4.25 -28.28 41.69
N ALA A 73 3.41 -29.00 40.94
CA ALA A 73 3.54 -30.43 40.70
C ALA A 73 4.89 -30.77 40.08
N ARG A 74 5.40 -29.96 39.13
CA ARG A 74 6.73 -30.16 38.54
C ARG A 74 7.84 -30.10 39.59
N ILE A 75 7.78 -29.14 40.53
CA ILE A 75 8.75 -29.00 41.62
C ILE A 75 8.63 -30.19 42.58
N ALA A 76 7.40 -30.58 42.93
CA ALA A 76 7.14 -31.72 43.82
C ALA A 76 7.62 -33.05 43.20
N VAL A 77 7.40 -33.26 41.90
CA VAL A 77 7.87 -34.43 41.16
C VAL A 77 9.39 -34.51 41.16
N GLU A 78 10.08 -33.40 40.91
CA GLU A 78 11.55 -33.33 40.94
C GLU A 78 12.11 -33.76 42.30
N LYS A 79 11.55 -33.19 43.38
CA LYS A 79 11.93 -33.54 44.76
C LYS A 79 11.67 -35.03 45.05
N ALA A 80 10.51 -35.55 44.67
CA ALA A 80 10.17 -36.95 44.91
C ALA A 80 11.00 -37.94 44.08
N LEU A 81 11.47 -37.55 42.88
CA LEU A 81 12.43 -38.34 42.10
C LEU A 81 13.81 -38.36 42.77
N ASP A 82 14.24 -37.24 43.35
CA ASP A 82 15.50 -37.12 44.09
C ASP A 82 15.48 -37.97 45.37
N GLU A 83 14.41 -37.90 46.16
CA GLU A 83 14.19 -38.73 47.36
C GLU A 83 14.18 -40.24 47.05
N LYS A 84 13.79 -40.64 45.82
CA LYS A 84 13.84 -42.02 45.33
C LYS A 84 15.19 -42.41 44.69
N GLY A 85 16.15 -41.49 44.58
CA GLY A 85 17.44 -41.70 43.92
C GLY A 85 17.35 -41.90 42.39
N LEU A 86 16.24 -41.48 41.78
CA LEU A 86 15.96 -41.63 40.35
C LEU A 86 16.33 -40.40 39.51
N LEU A 87 16.51 -39.24 40.14
CA LEU A 87 16.98 -38.03 39.49
C LEU A 87 18.49 -38.14 39.20
N LYS A 88 18.90 -38.02 37.93
CA LYS A 88 20.31 -38.14 37.50
C LYS A 88 21.00 -36.80 37.27
N GLY A 89 20.25 -35.71 37.23
CA GLY A 89 20.78 -34.37 37.04
C GLY A 89 19.76 -33.44 36.40
N LYS A 90 20.07 -32.16 36.43
CA LYS A 90 19.29 -31.08 35.83
C LYS A 90 20.22 -30.05 35.24
N VAL A 91 20.05 -29.77 33.96
CA VAL A 91 20.83 -28.76 33.23
C VAL A 91 19.88 -27.72 32.64
N PRO A 92 20.28 -26.44 32.57
CA PRO A 92 19.49 -25.43 31.88
C PRO A 92 19.28 -25.81 30.42
N ASN A 93 18.01 -25.86 29.97
CA ASN A 93 17.65 -26.15 28.60
C ASN A 93 16.84 -24.99 28.01
N LYS A 94 17.28 -24.43 26.89
CA LYS A 94 16.52 -23.40 26.18
C LYS A 94 15.40 -24.08 25.40
N MET A 95 14.16 -23.66 25.64
CA MET A 95 12.98 -24.22 24.99
C MET A 95 12.14 -23.11 24.34
N ARG A 96 11.37 -23.48 23.32
CA ARG A 96 10.33 -22.63 22.74
C ARG A 96 9.01 -22.97 23.41
N LEU A 97 8.35 -21.98 24.01
CA LEU A 97 7.05 -22.15 24.63
C LEU A 97 5.98 -21.51 23.74
N GLY A 98 4.88 -22.23 23.52
CA GLY A 98 3.69 -21.65 22.91
C GLY A 98 3.03 -20.72 23.92
N LEU A 99 2.81 -19.47 23.53
CA LEU A 99 2.10 -18.49 24.36
C LEU A 99 0.77 -18.14 23.70
N CYS A 100 -0.27 -17.96 24.52
CA CYS A 100 -1.52 -17.38 24.07
C CYS A 100 -1.27 -15.95 23.58
N SER A 101 -1.63 -15.65 22.33
CA SER A 101 -1.42 -14.32 21.75
C SER A 101 -2.23 -13.21 22.43
N ARG A 102 -3.26 -13.57 23.22
CA ARG A 102 -4.12 -12.63 23.94
C ARG A 102 -3.72 -12.45 25.41
N SER A 103 -3.59 -13.55 26.16
CA SER A 103 -3.28 -13.49 27.59
C SER A 103 -1.79 -13.52 27.90
N GLY A 104 -0.95 -14.01 26.99
CA GLY A 104 0.47 -14.23 27.22
C GLY A 104 0.79 -15.48 28.04
N ASP A 105 -0.20 -16.25 28.48
CA ASP A 105 -0.01 -17.47 29.26
C ASP A 105 0.54 -18.63 28.39
N VAL A 106 1.18 -19.61 29.03
CA VAL A 106 1.72 -20.80 28.37
C VAL A 106 0.60 -21.74 27.97
N LEU A 107 0.55 -22.05 26.67
CA LEU A 107 -0.42 -22.99 26.10
C LEU A 107 -0.13 -24.41 26.56
N GLU A 108 -1.18 -25.12 26.96
CA GLU A 108 -1.12 -26.53 27.33
C GLU A 108 -1.80 -27.38 26.25
N PRO A 109 -1.09 -28.32 25.62
CA PRO A 109 -1.74 -29.33 24.79
C PRO A 109 -2.56 -30.26 25.68
N MET A 110 -3.84 -30.41 25.35
CA MET A 110 -4.75 -31.35 26.00
C MET A 110 -5.65 -32.00 24.96
N ILE A 111 -5.93 -33.29 25.15
CA ILE A 111 -6.99 -33.95 24.39
C ILE A 111 -8.32 -33.53 24.98
N THR A 112 -9.16 -32.97 24.13
CA THR A 112 -10.52 -32.58 24.47
C THR A 112 -11.41 -32.90 23.28
N PRO A 113 -12.60 -33.49 23.49
CA PRO A 113 -13.61 -33.61 22.45
C PRO A 113 -13.95 -32.23 21.88
N GLN A 114 -13.92 -32.10 20.55
CA GLN A 114 -14.19 -30.84 19.86
C GLN A 114 -14.84 -31.15 18.51
N TRP A 115 -15.53 -30.17 17.94
CA TRP A 115 -16.12 -30.27 16.61
C TRP A 115 -15.11 -29.94 15.53
N TYR A 116 -14.96 -30.84 14.57
CA TYR A 116 -14.06 -30.69 13.42
C TYR A 116 -14.82 -30.75 12.11
N VAL A 117 -14.37 -29.96 11.14
CA VAL A 117 -14.78 -30.05 9.74
C VAL A 117 -13.65 -30.70 8.96
N ASN A 118 -13.93 -31.80 8.27
CA ASN A 118 -12.96 -32.37 7.32
C ASN A 118 -12.80 -31.42 6.14
N CYS A 119 -11.56 -30.99 5.89
CA CYS A 119 -11.28 -29.97 4.88
C CYS A 119 -10.69 -30.53 3.58
N ASP A 120 -10.40 -31.83 3.49
CA ASP A 120 -9.59 -32.39 2.39
C ASP A 120 -10.23 -32.16 1.02
N SER A 121 -11.52 -32.49 0.89
CA SER A 121 -12.24 -32.36 -0.39
C SER A 121 -12.43 -30.90 -0.80
N MET A 122 -12.83 -30.04 0.14
CA MET A 122 -13.06 -28.62 -0.10
C MET A 122 -11.76 -27.86 -0.40
N ALA A 123 -10.65 -28.20 0.28
CA ALA A 123 -9.35 -27.60 0.04
C ALA A 123 -8.79 -27.98 -1.32
N LYS A 124 -8.94 -29.26 -1.71
CA LYS A 124 -8.58 -29.71 -3.04
C LYS A 124 -9.33 -28.93 -4.12
N ARG A 125 -10.67 -28.81 -4.00
CA ARG A 125 -11.49 -28.02 -4.94
C ARG A 125 -11.03 -26.55 -5.00
N ALA A 126 -10.74 -25.95 -3.85
CA ALA A 126 -10.25 -24.56 -3.78
C ALA A 126 -8.86 -24.38 -4.41
N ALA A 127 -7.96 -25.34 -4.25
CA ALA A 127 -6.64 -25.33 -4.87
C ALA A 127 -6.74 -25.52 -6.39
N ASP A 128 -7.56 -26.47 -6.83
CA ASP A 128 -7.77 -26.78 -8.24
C ASP A 128 -8.43 -25.61 -8.99
N ALA A 129 -9.34 -24.87 -8.37
CA ALA A 129 -9.93 -23.66 -8.97
C ALA A 129 -8.86 -22.61 -9.36
N VAL A 130 -7.81 -22.46 -8.56
CA VAL A 130 -6.69 -21.54 -8.89
C VAL A 130 -5.76 -22.16 -9.93
N ARG A 131 -5.48 -23.47 -9.84
CA ARG A 131 -4.66 -24.19 -10.85
C ARG A 131 -5.30 -24.11 -12.24
N ASN A 132 -6.63 -24.27 -12.31
CA ASN A 132 -7.43 -24.24 -13.53
C ASN A 132 -7.73 -22.82 -14.02
N LYS A 133 -7.30 -21.78 -13.29
CA LYS A 133 -7.54 -20.37 -13.60
C LYS A 133 -9.01 -19.94 -13.58
N GLU A 134 -9.87 -20.72 -12.92
CA GLU A 134 -11.26 -20.35 -12.61
C GLU A 134 -11.32 -19.26 -11.53
N LEU A 135 -10.39 -19.31 -10.57
CA LEU A 135 -10.15 -18.29 -9.56
C LEU A 135 -8.78 -17.64 -9.78
N LYS A 136 -8.75 -16.31 -9.91
CA LYS A 136 -7.49 -15.55 -10.02
C LYS A 136 -7.07 -15.02 -8.66
N VAL A 137 -5.83 -15.30 -8.23
CA VAL A 137 -5.24 -14.70 -7.03
C VAL A 137 -4.16 -13.72 -7.46
N LEU A 138 -4.36 -12.45 -7.13
CA LEU A 138 -3.46 -11.34 -7.48
C LEU A 138 -2.83 -10.75 -6.21
N PRO A 139 -1.53 -10.45 -6.21
CA PRO A 139 -0.54 -10.81 -7.23
C PRO A 139 -0.28 -12.33 -7.33
N ALA A 140 0.12 -12.81 -8.51
CA ALA A 140 0.28 -14.25 -8.80
C ALA A 140 1.33 -14.97 -7.94
N GLU A 141 2.27 -14.23 -7.32
CA GLU A 141 3.25 -14.79 -6.38
C GLU A 141 2.59 -15.45 -5.15
N HIS A 142 1.36 -15.04 -4.80
CA HIS A 142 0.63 -15.62 -3.68
C HIS A 142 0.02 -17.00 -4.00
N GLU A 143 -0.03 -17.42 -5.27
CA GLU A 143 -0.51 -18.76 -5.64
C GLU A 143 0.33 -19.86 -4.97
N LYS A 144 1.65 -19.70 -4.87
CA LYS A 144 2.51 -20.67 -4.17
C LYS A 144 2.14 -20.81 -2.68
N THR A 145 1.83 -19.68 -2.05
CA THR A 145 1.42 -19.62 -0.65
C THR A 145 0.05 -20.27 -0.47
N TRP A 146 -0.87 -20.05 -1.42
CA TRP A 146 -2.17 -20.72 -1.51
C TRP A 146 -2.04 -22.25 -1.58
N TYR A 147 -1.26 -22.77 -2.54
CA TYR A 147 -1.07 -24.22 -2.72
C TYR A 147 -0.43 -24.87 -1.49
N ASN A 148 0.67 -24.29 -0.98
CA ASN A 148 1.36 -24.82 0.19
C ASN A 148 0.42 -25.00 1.39
N TRP A 149 -0.56 -24.10 1.56
CA TRP A 149 -1.48 -24.16 2.67
C TRP A 149 -2.62 -25.16 2.44
N LEU A 150 -3.24 -25.15 1.25
CA LEU A 150 -4.38 -26.03 0.95
C LEU A 150 -3.96 -27.49 0.72
N ASP A 151 -2.79 -27.74 0.12
CA ASP A 151 -2.31 -29.10 -0.12
C ASP A 151 -1.88 -29.82 1.17
N ASN A 152 -1.65 -29.05 2.25
CA ASN A 152 -1.24 -29.55 3.57
C ASN A 152 -2.27 -29.19 4.65
N ILE A 153 -3.53 -28.97 4.27
CA ILE A 153 -4.58 -28.60 5.22
C ILE A 153 -4.81 -29.72 6.24
N ARG A 154 -5.28 -29.35 7.43
CA ARG A 154 -5.76 -30.27 8.45
C ARG A 154 -7.23 -30.00 8.73
N ASP A 155 -7.91 -30.99 9.28
CA ASP A 155 -9.28 -30.83 9.79
C ASP A 155 -9.38 -29.59 10.68
N TRP A 156 -10.40 -28.79 10.41
CA TRP A 156 -10.59 -27.51 11.07
C TRP A 156 -11.42 -27.69 12.33
N CYS A 157 -10.81 -27.48 13.49
CA CYS A 157 -11.53 -27.36 14.75
C CYS A 157 -12.40 -26.10 14.75
N VAL A 158 -13.73 -26.28 14.71
CA VAL A 158 -14.73 -25.19 14.62
C VAL A 158 -15.37 -24.86 15.96
N SER A 159 -15.24 -25.68 17.00
CA SER A 159 -15.78 -25.37 18.32
C SER A 159 -14.85 -24.51 19.16
N ARG A 160 -15.42 -23.63 19.99
CA ARG A 160 -14.72 -22.73 20.89
C ARG A 160 -15.49 -22.64 22.21
N GLN A 161 -14.76 -22.78 23.31
CA GLN A 161 -15.28 -22.60 24.67
C GLN A 161 -15.29 -21.10 25.02
N LEU A 162 -16.04 -20.31 24.24
CA LEU A 162 -16.19 -18.86 24.41
C LEU A 162 -17.67 -18.52 24.60
N TRP A 163 -17.94 -17.40 25.27
CA TRP A 163 -19.33 -16.92 25.45
C TRP A 163 -19.86 -16.18 24.22
N TRP A 164 -18.98 -15.68 23.36
CA TRP A 164 -19.37 -14.91 22.18
C TRP A 164 -19.14 -15.70 20.90
N GLY A 165 -20.24 -16.04 20.23
CA GLY A 165 -20.25 -16.74 18.95
C GLY A 165 -21.61 -17.40 18.72
N HIS A 166 -21.77 -18.08 17.58
CA HIS A 166 -22.98 -18.84 17.30
C HIS A 166 -22.93 -20.18 18.03
N GLN A 167 -23.84 -20.42 18.99
CA GLN A 167 -23.90 -21.70 19.70
C GLN A 167 -24.07 -22.85 18.71
N ILE A 168 -23.27 -23.91 18.86
CA ILE A 168 -23.29 -25.05 17.95
C ILE A 168 -24.69 -25.70 17.99
N PRO A 169 -25.29 -26.01 16.83
CA PRO A 169 -26.57 -26.69 16.77
C PRO A 169 -26.36 -28.20 16.90
N ALA A 170 -25.83 -28.63 18.05
CA ALA A 170 -25.64 -30.04 18.39
C ALA A 170 -26.22 -30.33 19.78
N TRP A 171 -26.89 -31.47 19.93
CA TRP A 171 -27.57 -31.90 21.14
C TRP A 171 -27.12 -33.29 21.53
N PHE A 172 -26.71 -33.46 22.78
CA PHE A 172 -26.38 -34.76 23.36
C PHE A 172 -27.64 -35.42 23.91
N ALA A 173 -27.93 -36.65 23.48
CA ALA A 173 -29.12 -37.38 23.89
C ALA A 173 -28.83 -38.45 24.95
N THR A 174 -29.56 -38.40 26.07
CA THR A 174 -29.48 -39.39 27.16
C THR A 174 -30.87 -39.90 27.52
N LYS A 175 -30.98 -41.17 27.94
CA LYS A 175 -32.21 -41.67 28.55
C LYS A 175 -32.26 -41.21 30.01
N LYS A 176 -33.43 -40.83 30.51
CA LYS A 176 -33.60 -40.30 31.88
C LYS A 176 -33.24 -41.29 32.97
N ASP A 177 -33.35 -42.58 32.71
CA ASP A 177 -33.02 -43.67 33.63
C ASP A 177 -31.54 -44.10 33.54
N GLU A 178 -30.82 -43.65 32.51
CA GLU A 178 -29.43 -44.01 32.24
C GLU A 178 -28.48 -43.07 33.01
N LYS A 179 -27.68 -43.64 33.92
CA LYS A 179 -26.71 -42.89 34.73
C LYS A 179 -25.29 -43.17 34.28
N GLY A 180 -24.42 -42.17 34.41
CA GLY A 180 -22.98 -42.31 34.14
C GLY A 180 -22.60 -42.18 32.66
N VAL A 181 -23.50 -41.68 31.81
CA VAL A 181 -23.18 -41.33 30.43
C VAL A 181 -22.50 -39.97 30.41
N ASP A 182 -21.20 -39.95 30.10
CA ASP A 182 -20.42 -38.72 29.95
C ASP A 182 -20.44 -38.26 28.49
N LYS A 183 -20.88 -37.02 28.24
CA LYS A 183 -20.90 -36.39 26.92
C LYS A 183 -19.50 -36.15 26.32
N ASN A 184 -18.48 -36.13 27.19
CA ASN A 184 -17.08 -35.95 26.80
C ASN A 184 -16.35 -37.28 26.58
N ASP A 185 -16.99 -38.43 26.83
CA ASP A 185 -16.42 -39.72 26.48
C ASP A 185 -16.66 -39.99 24.98
N MET A 186 -15.57 -40.15 24.23
CA MET A 186 -15.62 -40.44 22.80
C MET A 186 -16.36 -41.76 22.49
N ALA A 187 -16.48 -42.68 23.45
CA ALA A 187 -17.31 -43.87 23.30
C ALA A 187 -18.81 -43.54 23.11
N ASN A 188 -19.25 -42.37 23.59
CA ASN A 188 -20.63 -41.89 23.48
C ASN A 188 -20.85 -40.92 22.31
N ASN A 189 -19.87 -40.76 21.41
CA ASN A 189 -19.92 -39.74 20.35
C ASN A 189 -21.14 -39.89 19.42
N GLU A 190 -21.64 -41.11 19.23
CA GLU A 190 -22.85 -41.41 18.46
C GLU A 190 -24.14 -40.79 19.01
N ARG A 191 -24.13 -40.32 20.27
CA ARG A 191 -25.26 -39.67 20.94
C ARG A 191 -25.39 -38.18 20.66
N TRP A 192 -24.41 -37.58 20.00
CA TRP A 192 -24.49 -36.20 19.52
C TRP A 192 -25.33 -36.11 18.24
N ILE A 193 -26.34 -35.25 18.28
CA ILE A 193 -27.31 -35.04 17.20
C ILE A 193 -27.19 -33.61 16.71
N VAL A 194 -26.92 -33.44 15.41
CA VAL A 194 -26.97 -32.12 14.76
C VAL A 194 -28.37 -31.89 14.20
N ALA A 195 -28.98 -30.77 14.56
CA ALA A 195 -30.38 -30.46 14.23
C ALA A 195 -30.61 -28.96 14.00
N ARG A 196 -31.68 -28.58 13.30
CA ARG A 196 -31.99 -27.14 13.08
C ARG A 196 -32.78 -26.52 14.22
N SER A 197 -33.47 -27.34 14.99
CA SER A 197 -34.29 -26.94 16.13
C SER A 197 -34.24 -28.04 17.18
N GLU A 198 -34.62 -27.69 18.41
CA GLU A 198 -34.76 -28.66 19.49
C GLU A 198 -35.80 -29.75 19.16
N GLU A 199 -36.86 -29.40 18.43
CA GLU A 199 -37.87 -30.35 17.98
C GLU A 199 -37.30 -31.39 17.01
N ASP A 200 -36.51 -30.97 16.03
CA ASP A 200 -35.79 -31.86 15.11
C ASP A 200 -34.78 -32.74 15.88
N ALA A 201 -34.14 -32.19 16.92
CA ALA A 201 -33.25 -32.95 17.78
C ALA A 201 -33.98 -34.08 18.53
N TYR A 202 -35.17 -33.81 19.10
CA TYR A 202 -35.98 -34.83 19.77
C TYR A 202 -36.42 -35.94 18.81
N GLN A 203 -36.90 -35.59 17.61
CA GLN A 203 -37.32 -36.60 16.62
C GLN A 203 -36.17 -37.53 16.21
N LYS A 204 -34.96 -36.99 16.10
CA LYS A 204 -33.74 -37.78 15.84
C LYS A 204 -33.35 -38.62 17.06
N ALA A 205 -33.50 -38.10 18.26
CA ALA A 205 -33.15 -38.79 19.50
C ALA A 205 -34.07 -39.98 19.79
N GLU A 206 -35.37 -39.86 19.52
CA GLU A 206 -36.33 -40.98 19.66
C GLU A 206 -35.93 -42.18 18.80
N LYS A 207 -35.47 -41.92 17.57
CA LYS A 207 -34.98 -42.96 16.65
C LYS A 207 -33.65 -43.55 17.15
N LEU A 208 -32.73 -42.70 17.57
CA LEU A 208 -31.40 -43.13 18.02
C LEU A 208 -31.47 -44.00 19.28
N LEU A 209 -32.22 -43.55 20.29
CA LEU A 209 -32.29 -44.23 21.59
C LEU A 209 -33.41 -45.28 21.67
N SER A 210 -34.26 -45.35 20.64
CA SER A 210 -35.41 -46.27 20.55
C SER A 210 -36.33 -46.17 21.77
N CYS A 211 -36.66 -44.95 22.19
CA CYS A 211 -37.53 -44.67 23.33
C CYS A 211 -38.35 -43.39 23.08
N PRO A 212 -39.53 -43.22 23.72
CA PRO A 212 -40.38 -42.06 23.51
C PRO A 212 -39.73 -40.79 24.08
N ARG A 213 -40.05 -39.62 23.50
CA ARG A 213 -39.55 -38.31 23.96
C ARG A 213 -39.68 -38.06 25.47
N SER A 214 -40.72 -38.60 26.11
CA SER A 214 -40.92 -38.49 27.56
C SER A 214 -39.77 -39.05 28.39
N GLU A 215 -38.98 -39.98 27.84
CA GLU A 215 -37.87 -40.68 28.48
C GLU A 215 -36.49 -40.13 28.07
N ILE A 216 -36.44 -39.13 27.21
CA ILE A 216 -35.19 -38.54 26.68
C ILE A 216 -34.89 -37.21 27.35
N THR A 217 -33.61 -36.97 27.61
CA THR A 217 -33.06 -35.65 27.93
C THR A 217 -32.11 -35.22 26.82
N LEU A 218 -32.27 -33.98 26.36
CA LEU A 218 -31.35 -33.35 25.42
C LEU A 218 -30.57 -32.25 26.12
N GLU A 219 -29.27 -32.21 25.88
CA GLU A 219 -28.39 -31.13 26.31
C GLU A 219 -27.73 -30.52 25.08
N ARG A 220 -28.01 -29.26 24.77
CA ARG A 220 -27.34 -28.58 23.65
C ARG A 220 -25.91 -28.27 24.04
N ASP A 221 -24.98 -28.47 23.10
CA ASP A 221 -23.59 -28.09 23.31
C ASP A 221 -23.47 -26.60 23.67
N GLU A 222 -22.68 -26.30 24.69
CA GLU A 222 -22.43 -24.95 25.18
C GLU A 222 -21.37 -24.23 24.33
N ASP A 223 -20.62 -24.99 23.53
CA ASP A 223 -19.63 -24.45 22.60
C ASP A 223 -20.25 -23.51 21.56
N VAL A 224 -19.45 -22.53 21.15
CA VAL A 224 -19.75 -21.64 20.04
C VAL A 224 -18.86 -21.95 18.84
N LEU A 225 -19.35 -21.62 17.64
CA LEU A 225 -18.59 -21.73 16.40
C LEU A 225 -17.46 -20.70 16.33
N ASP A 226 -16.36 -21.11 15.72
CA ASP A 226 -15.24 -20.26 15.34
C ASP A 226 -15.72 -19.06 14.52
N THR A 227 -15.20 -17.88 14.79
CA THR A 227 -15.57 -16.66 14.06
C THR A 227 -15.34 -16.81 12.56
N TRP A 228 -14.28 -17.52 12.16
CA TRP A 228 -13.97 -17.81 10.77
C TRP A 228 -15.01 -18.72 10.09
N PHE A 229 -15.80 -19.49 10.85
CA PHE A 229 -16.93 -20.27 10.33
C PHE A 229 -18.03 -19.35 9.81
N SER A 230 -18.45 -18.37 10.60
CA SER A 230 -19.39 -17.36 10.14
C SER A 230 -18.82 -16.48 9.03
N SER A 231 -17.57 -16.03 9.14
CA SER A 231 -16.95 -15.16 8.12
C SER A 231 -16.73 -15.89 6.79
N GLY A 232 -16.54 -17.20 6.79
CA GLY A 232 -16.45 -18.03 5.58
C GLY A 232 -17.77 -18.10 4.79
N LEU A 233 -18.91 -17.85 5.43
CA LEU A 233 -20.23 -17.82 4.78
C LEU A 233 -20.54 -16.46 4.13
N PHE A 234 -19.75 -15.42 4.44
CA PHE A 234 -20.03 -14.03 4.08
C PHE A 234 -20.41 -13.80 2.61
N PRO A 235 -19.73 -14.38 1.60
CA PRO A 235 -19.99 -14.03 0.20
C PRO A 235 -21.39 -14.37 -0.33
N PHE A 236 -22.15 -15.21 0.38
CA PHE A 236 -23.49 -15.63 -0.02
C PHE A 236 -24.52 -15.44 1.09
N SER A 237 -24.12 -15.49 2.37
CA SER A 237 -25.04 -15.24 3.49
C SER A 237 -25.55 -13.80 3.52
N VAL A 238 -24.74 -12.82 3.07
CA VAL A 238 -25.16 -11.41 3.00
C VAL A 238 -26.28 -11.17 2.00
N PHE A 239 -26.43 -12.07 1.03
CA PHE A 239 -27.49 -12.05 0.05
C PHE A 239 -28.64 -12.99 0.45
N GLY A 240 -28.79 -13.34 1.73
CA GLY A 240 -29.94 -14.12 2.20
C GLY A 240 -29.86 -15.64 2.03
N TRP A 241 -28.70 -16.21 1.65
CA TRP A 241 -28.49 -17.66 1.74
C TRP A 241 -28.72 -18.15 3.19
N PRO A 242 -29.39 -19.30 3.43
CA PRO A 242 -29.69 -20.38 2.47
C PRO A 242 -30.96 -20.22 1.63
N ASP A 243 -31.68 -19.12 1.77
CA ASP A 243 -32.89 -18.87 0.99
C ASP A 243 -32.55 -18.45 -0.44
N LYS A 244 -33.47 -18.70 -1.37
CA LYS A 244 -33.34 -18.32 -2.79
C LYS A 244 -33.89 -16.93 -3.02
N THR A 245 -33.14 -15.91 -2.60
CA THR A 245 -33.51 -14.51 -2.80
C THR A 245 -33.09 -14.00 -4.18
N GLU A 246 -33.74 -12.93 -4.65
CA GLU A 246 -33.34 -12.22 -5.88
C GLU A 246 -31.90 -11.68 -5.81
N ASP A 247 -31.47 -11.16 -4.66
CA ASP A 247 -30.10 -10.64 -4.47
C ASP A 247 -29.04 -11.75 -4.64
N LEU A 248 -29.27 -12.93 -4.07
CA LEU A 248 -28.37 -14.08 -4.25
C LEU A 248 -28.25 -14.50 -5.71
N GLU A 249 -29.34 -14.44 -6.48
CA GLU A 249 -29.31 -14.75 -7.91
C GLU A 249 -28.59 -13.67 -8.72
N ALA A 250 -28.82 -12.39 -8.39
CA ALA A 250 -28.26 -11.26 -9.12
C ALA A 250 -26.76 -11.03 -8.86
N PHE A 251 -26.30 -11.22 -7.62
CA PHE A 251 -24.99 -10.74 -7.18
C PHE A 251 -24.00 -11.84 -6.75
N TYR A 252 -24.44 -13.11 -6.66
CA TYR A 252 -23.55 -14.24 -6.38
C TYR A 252 -23.40 -15.18 -7.59
N PRO A 253 -22.18 -15.41 -8.09
CA PRO A 253 -20.89 -15.07 -7.47
C PRO A 253 -20.41 -13.63 -7.74
N THR A 254 -19.64 -13.09 -6.79
CA THR A 254 -19.12 -11.70 -6.89
C THR A 254 -17.93 -11.60 -7.85
N SER A 255 -17.57 -10.40 -8.31
CA SER A 255 -16.46 -10.23 -9.27
C SER A 255 -15.08 -10.22 -8.61
N LEU A 256 -14.94 -9.52 -7.48
CA LEU A 256 -13.68 -9.22 -6.82
C LEU A 256 -13.82 -9.29 -5.30
N LEU A 257 -12.88 -9.98 -4.64
CA LEU A 257 -12.60 -9.83 -3.23
C LEU A 257 -11.27 -9.08 -3.04
N GLU A 258 -11.31 -7.93 -2.39
CA GLU A 258 -10.11 -7.20 -1.98
C GLU A 258 -9.85 -7.41 -0.48
N THR A 259 -8.61 -7.73 -0.11
CA THR A 259 -8.22 -7.88 1.30
C THR A 259 -6.71 -7.90 1.50
N GLY A 260 -6.26 -7.85 2.75
CA GLY A 260 -4.84 -7.99 3.12
C GLY A 260 -4.37 -9.44 3.07
N LEU A 261 -3.08 -9.63 2.80
CA LEU A 261 -2.48 -10.97 2.70
C LEU A 261 -2.51 -11.78 4.01
N ASP A 262 -2.70 -11.12 5.15
CA ASP A 262 -2.65 -11.72 6.49
C ASP A 262 -3.86 -12.62 6.78
N ILE A 263 -4.97 -12.45 6.05
CA ILE A 263 -6.17 -13.27 6.19
C ILE A 263 -6.50 -14.13 4.96
N LEU A 264 -5.51 -14.33 4.07
CA LEU A 264 -5.63 -15.23 2.91
C LEU A 264 -6.12 -16.63 3.30
N PHE A 265 -5.63 -17.19 4.41
CA PHE A 265 -6.00 -18.55 4.82
C PHE A 265 -7.17 -18.61 5.78
N PHE A 266 -7.25 -17.65 6.69
CA PHE A 266 -8.29 -17.63 7.71
C PHE A 266 -9.64 -17.21 7.12
N TRP A 267 -9.64 -16.38 6.07
CA TRP A 267 -10.85 -15.87 5.47
C TRP A 267 -11.02 -16.31 4.01
N VAL A 268 -10.11 -15.92 3.11
CA VAL A 268 -10.28 -16.13 1.67
C VAL A 268 -10.39 -17.62 1.35
N ALA A 269 -9.46 -18.44 1.84
CA ALA A 269 -9.51 -19.89 1.65
C ALA A 269 -10.79 -20.51 2.24
N ARG A 270 -11.24 -20.04 3.42
CA ARG A 270 -12.49 -20.51 4.03
C ARG A 270 -13.71 -20.18 3.17
N MET A 271 -13.78 -18.96 2.64
CA MET A 271 -14.86 -18.54 1.73
C MET A 271 -14.90 -19.38 0.46
N VAL A 272 -13.75 -19.68 -0.15
CA VAL A 272 -13.68 -20.50 -1.36
C VAL A 272 -14.09 -21.95 -1.06
N MET A 273 -13.55 -22.54 0.01
CA MET A 273 -13.89 -23.90 0.43
C MET A 273 -15.39 -24.03 0.73
N MET A 274 -15.96 -23.11 1.51
CA MET A 274 -17.36 -23.16 1.91
C MET A 274 -18.30 -22.82 0.76
N GLY A 275 -17.95 -21.84 -0.09
CA GLY A 275 -18.73 -21.51 -1.30
C GLY A 275 -18.84 -22.73 -2.22
N LEU A 276 -17.71 -23.34 -2.57
CA LEU A 276 -17.70 -24.54 -3.41
C LEU A 276 -18.48 -25.70 -2.74
N GLN A 277 -18.34 -25.90 -1.43
CA GLN A 277 -19.01 -27.00 -0.73
C GLN A 277 -20.53 -26.81 -0.57
N LEU A 278 -21.00 -25.58 -0.40
CA LEU A 278 -22.39 -25.28 -0.02
C LEU A 278 -23.25 -24.80 -1.19
N THR A 279 -22.63 -24.24 -2.23
CA THR A 279 -23.34 -23.65 -3.39
C THR A 279 -22.88 -24.23 -4.73
N ASP A 280 -21.82 -25.03 -4.75
CA ASP A 280 -21.11 -25.49 -5.96
C ASP A 280 -20.63 -24.37 -6.89
N LYS A 281 -20.53 -23.13 -6.37
CA LYS A 281 -20.01 -21.97 -7.10
C LYS A 281 -18.81 -21.37 -6.35
N LEU A 282 -17.87 -20.81 -7.10
CA LEU A 282 -16.84 -19.95 -6.51
C LEU A 282 -17.49 -18.71 -5.89
N PRO A 283 -17.05 -18.21 -4.72
CA PRO A 283 -17.63 -17.02 -4.13
C PRO A 283 -17.30 -15.71 -4.86
N PHE A 284 -16.16 -15.69 -5.56
CA PHE A 284 -15.65 -14.58 -6.35
C PHE A 284 -14.77 -15.11 -7.48
N HIS A 285 -14.61 -14.33 -8.55
CA HIS A 285 -13.76 -14.68 -9.70
C HIS A 285 -12.30 -14.25 -9.51
N THR A 286 -12.07 -13.15 -8.78
CA THR A 286 -10.74 -12.59 -8.53
C THR A 286 -10.55 -12.26 -7.05
N VAL A 287 -9.39 -12.59 -6.51
CA VAL A 287 -8.89 -12.13 -5.21
C VAL A 287 -7.76 -11.15 -5.47
N TYR A 288 -7.87 -9.93 -4.96
CA TYR A 288 -6.78 -8.96 -4.94
C TYR A 288 -6.27 -8.78 -3.52
N LEU A 289 -5.00 -9.13 -3.31
CA LEU A 289 -4.31 -9.05 -2.04
C LEU A 289 -3.47 -7.77 -2.01
N HIS A 290 -3.92 -6.78 -1.24
CA HIS A 290 -3.20 -5.52 -1.10
C HIS A 290 -2.04 -5.65 -0.09
N ALA A 291 -1.05 -4.78 -0.23
CA ALA A 291 0.10 -4.69 0.66
C ALA A 291 -0.32 -4.30 2.09
N MET A 292 0.46 -4.76 3.08
CA MET A 292 0.20 -4.43 4.49
C MET A 292 0.81 -3.08 4.85
N VAL A 293 0.03 -2.21 5.47
CA VAL A 293 0.53 -0.91 5.94
C VAL A 293 1.37 -1.08 7.22
N ARG A 294 2.55 -0.50 7.19
CA ARG A 294 3.54 -0.51 8.27
C ARG A 294 3.85 0.91 8.70
N ASP A 295 4.42 1.05 9.89
CA ASP A 295 5.02 2.32 10.26
C ASP A 295 6.21 2.64 9.33
N LYS A 296 6.69 3.89 9.37
CA LYS A 296 7.80 4.36 8.54
C LYS A 296 9.10 3.54 8.71
N GLU A 297 9.27 2.84 9.83
CA GLU A 297 10.43 2.00 10.16
C GLU A 297 10.22 0.53 9.72
N GLY A 298 9.09 0.20 9.09
CA GLY A 298 8.77 -1.14 8.60
C GLY A 298 8.24 -2.10 9.68
N ARG A 299 7.84 -1.60 10.85
CA ARG A 299 7.15 -2.43 11.86
C ARG A 299 5.66 -2.53 11.53
N LYS A 300 5.07 -3.69 11.84
CA LYS A 300 3.62 -3.89 11.75
C LYS A 300 2.91 -2.82 12.58
N MET A 301 1.94 -2.10 12.01
CA MET A 301 1.08 -1.24 12.82
C MET A 301 0.17 -2.10 13.68
N SER A 302 0.23 -1.93 15.00
CA SER A 302 -0.59 -2.71 15.93
C SER A 302 -0.79 -2.01 17.26
N LYS A 303 -1.95 -2.23 17.87
CA LYS A 303 -2.28 -1.65 19.18
C LYS A 303 -1.28 -2.03 20.26
N SER A 304 -0.64 -3.20 20.17
CA SER A 304 0.37 -3.70 21.11
C SER A 304 1.76 -3.06 20.97
N LEU A 305 2.02 -2.35 19.87
CA LEU A 305 3.25 -1.57 19.67
C LEU A 305 3.05 -0.05 19.84
N GLY A 306 1.80 0.40 20.00
CA GLY A 306 1.47 1.82 20.17
C GLY A 306 1.79 2.69 18.94
N ASN A 307 2.05 2.07 17.78
CA ASN A 307 2.44 2.74 16.54
C ASN A 307 1.27 2.85 15.53
N VAL A 308 0.03 2.69 15.99
CA VAL A 308 -1.17 2.88 15.16
C VAL A 308 -1.44 4.37 15.03
N ILE A 309 -1.71 4.81 13.81
CA ILE A 309 -2.20 6.17 13.52
C ILE A 309 -3.63 6.03 13.04
N ASP A 310 -4.55 6.76 13.67
CA ASP A 310 -5.95 6.76 13.27
C ASP A 310 -6.10 7.53 11.95
N PRO A 311 -6.74 6.98 10.90
CA PRO A 311 -7.00 7.71 9.66
C PRO A 311 -7.72 9.05 9.90
N LEU A 312 -8.58 9.14 10.91
CA LEU A 312 -9.30 10.37 11.26
C LEU A 312 -8.36 11.46 11.81
N GLU A 313 -7.29 11.07 12.50
CA GLU A 313 -6.26 12.01 12.98
C GLU A 313 -5.44 12.59 11.82
N VAL A 314 -5.31 11.85 10.72
CA VAL A 314 -4.69 12.34 9.50
C VAL A 314 -5.66 13.26 8.75
N ILE A 315 -6.93 12.86 8.62
CA ILE A 315 -7.95 13.65 7.91
C ILE A 315 -8.16 15.00 8.58
N HIS A 316 -8.45 15.03 9.88
CA HIS A 316 -8.81 16.24 10.62
C HIS A 316 -7.61 16.95 11.26
N GLY A 317 -6.45 16.29 11.29
CA GLY A 317 -5.30 16.74 12.08
C GLY A 317 -5.49 16.45 13.58
N CYS A 318 -4.39 16.46 14.32
CA CYS A 318 -4.38 16.30 15.77
C CYS A 318 -3.12 16.88 16.39
N THR A 319 -3.18 17.28 17.65
CA THR A 319 -2.00 17.76 18.40
C THR A 319 -1.18 16.59 18.92
N LEU A 320 0.13 16.80 19.15
CA LEU A 320 0.99 15.80 19.79
C LEU A 320 0.44 15.32 21.14
N SER A 321 -0.13 16.23 21.93
CA SER A 321 -0.75 15.86 23.21
C SER A 321 -1.94 14.91 23.05
N SER A 322 -2.74 15.06 21.98
CA SER A 322 -3.86 14.18 21.68
C SER A 322 -3.39 12.77 21.26
N LEU A 323 -2.32 12.70 20.46
CA LEU A 323 -1.70 11.43 20.06
C LEU A 323 -1.13 10.67 21.27
N GLN A 324 -0.46 11.38 22.18
CA GLN A 324 0.19 10.77 23.32
C GLN A 324 -0.78 10.33 24.42
N SER A 325 -1.91 11.04 24.61
CA SER A 325 -2.90 10.70 25.65
C SER A 325 -3.57 9.35 25.40
N LYS A 326 -3.75 8.95 24.14
CA LYS A 326 -4.29 7.63 23.77
C LYS A 326 -3.37 6.47 24.15
N LEU A 327 -2.06 6.71 24.26
CA LEU A 327 -1.11 5.69 24.71
C LEU A 327 -1.28 5.37 26.21
N ASP A 328 -1.78 6.33 26.99
CA ASP A 328 -1.93 6.19 28.44
C ASP A 328 -3.14 5.33 28.85
N GLY A 329 -4.13 5.16 27.96
CA GLY A 329 -5.32 4.34 28.19
C GLY A 329 -5.22 2.87 27.73
N GLY A 330 -4.08 2.44 27.18
CA GLY A 330 -3.92 1.11 26.59
C GLY A 330 -3.22 0.09 27.49
N ASN A 331 -3.38 -1.20 27.20
CA ASN A 331 -2.64 -2.32 27.84
C ASN A 331 -1.19 -2.47 27.32
N LEU A 332 -0.50 -1.36 27.06
CA LEU A 332 0.84 -1.35 26.49
C LEU A 332 1.92 -1.53 27.58
N PRO A 333 2.98 -2.31 27.32
CA PRO A 333 4.14 -2.33 28.22
C PRO A 333 4.74 -0.92 28.37
N PRO A 334 5.18 -0.50 29.58
CA PRO A 334 5.70 0.85 29.81
C PRO A 334 6.86 1.25 28.88
N LYS A 335 7.69 0.28 28.48
CA LYS A 335 8.79 0.47 27.53
C LYS A 335 8.30 0.85 26.14
N GLU A 336 7.22 0.22 25.66
CA GLU A 336 6.64 0.53 24.36
C GLU A 336 5.91 1.87 24.38
N VAL A 337 5.25 2.23 25.48
CA VAL A 337 4.67 3.58 25.67
C VAL A 337 5.75 4.66 25.57
N ALA A 338 6.85 4.51 26.30
CA ALA A 338 7.96 5.48 26.29
C ALA A 338 8.57 5.63 24.88
N ARG A 339 8.73 4.50 24.17
CA ARG A 339 9.21 4.51 22.79
C ARG A 339 8.23 5.19 21.84
N ALA A 340 6.95 4.82 21.87
CA ALA A 340 5.92 5.39 21.01
C ALA A 340 5.80 6.91 21.22
N LYS A 341 5.83 7.41 22.47
CA LYS A 341 5.83 8.85 22.76
C LYS A 341 7.04 9.56 22.17
N LYS A 342 8.24 8.94 22.24
CA LYS A 342 9.47 9.48 21.63
C LYS A 342 9.38 9.51 20.10
N ASP A 343 8.92 8.43 19.49
CA ASP A 343 8.76 8.32 18.04
C ASP A 343 7.74 9.38 17.55
N GLN A 344 6.58 9.50 18.20
CA GLN A 344 5.57 10.53 17.90
C GLN A 344 6.11 11.95 18.03
N ALA A 345 6.89 12.26 19.07
CA ALA A 345 7.46 13.61 19.25
C ALA A 345 8.53 13.94 18.19
N SER A 346 9.28 12.94 17.73
CA SER A 346 10.24 13.10 16.63
C SER A 346 9.53 13.31 15.29
N ASP A 347 8.46 12.56 15.05
CA ASP A 347 7.79 12.54 13.76
C ASP A 347 6.80 13.70 13.61
N PHE A 348 6.08 14.00 14.68
CA PHE A 348 5.00 14.97 14.72
C PHE A 348 5.22 15.95 15.88
N PRO A 349 6.30 16.75 15.88
CA PRO A 349 6.62 17.67 16.99
C PRO A 349 5.47 18.65 17.26
N ASP A 350 4.79 19.10 16.20
CA ASP A 350 3.64 20.01 16.27
C ASP A 350 2.29 19.27 16.16
N GLY A 351 2.30 17.93 16.17
CA GLY A 351 1.15 17.10 15.82
C GLY A 351 1.05 16.77 14.32
N ILE A 352 -0.03 16.08 13.94
CA ILE A 352 -0.34 15.77 12.55
C ILE A 352 -1.18 16.93 11.99
N PRO A 353 -0.71 17.62 10.94
CA PRO A 353 -1.51 18.67 10.30
C PRO A 353 -2.70 18.06 9.57
N GLU A 354 -3.77 18.83 9.47
CA GLU A 354 -4.97 18.45 8.71
C GLU A 354 -4.64 18.15 7.24
N CYS A 355 -5.06 16.99 6.77
CA CYS A 355 -4.79 16.49 5.41
C CYS A 355 -6.05 16.54 4.51
N GLY A 356 -7.21 16.15 5.05
CA GLY A 356 -8.43 15.88 4.29
C GLY A 356 -8.50 14.47 3.69
N SER A 357 -9.72 14.00 3.40
CA SER A 357 -9.98 12.64 2.93
C SER A 357 -9.36 12.33 1.57
N ASP A 358 -9.43 13.24 0.60
CA ASP A 358 -8.91 12.99 -0.75
C ASP A 358 -7.38 12.92 -0.78
N ALA A 359 -6.71 13.78 -0.03
CA ALA A 359 -5.26 13.74 0.10
C ALA A 359 -4.79 12.44 0.76
N LEU A 360 -5.52 11.95 1.78
CA LEU A 360 -5.26 10.64 2.37
C LEU A 360 -5.45 9.51 1.35
N ARG A 361 -6.58 9.46 0.65
CA ARG A 361 -6.87 8.43 -0.36
C ARG A 361 -5.83 8.43 -1.49
N PHE A 362 -5.60 9.58 -2.12
CA PHE A 362 -4.66 9.74 -3.21
C PHE A 362 -3.22 9.46 -2.77
N GLY A 363 -2.86 9.87 -1.54
CA GLY A 363 -1.57 9.57 -0.95
C GLY A 363 -1.35 8.08 -0.71
N LEU A 364 -2.34 7.35 -0.17
CA LEU A 364 -2.26 5.90 0.04
C LEU A 364 -2.12 5.14 -1.28
N LEU A 365 -2.84 5.54 -2.32
CA LEU A 365 -2.71 4.91 -3.65
C LEU A 365 -1.28 5.05 -4.19
N ALA A 366 -0.63 6.19 -3.97
CA ALA A 366 0.78 6.40 -4.37
C ALA A 366 1.75 5.41 -3.72
N TYR A 367 1.42 4.87 -2.55
CA TYR A 367 2.23 3.87 -1.86
C TYR A 367 2.01 2.45 -2.36
N THR A 368 0.94 2.17 -3.10
CA THR A 368 0.64 0.81 -3.60
C THR A 368 1.63 0.30 -4.64
N VAL A 369 2.54 1.15 -5.13
CA VAL A 369 3.70 0.76 -5.96
C VAL A 369 4.73 -0.05 -5.13
N GLN A 370 4.74 0.12 -3.81
CA GLN A 370 5.60 -0.63 -2.89
C GLN A 370 5.06 -2.05 -2.77
N GLY A 371 5.92 -3.06 -2.95
CA GLY A 371 5.56 -4.48 -3.09
C GLY A 371 4.67 -5.06 -1.99
N ARG A 372 5.22 -5.90 -1.11
CA ARG A 372 4.39 -6.63 -0.11
C ARG A 372 3.99 -5.76 1.08
N ASP A 373 4.82 -4.79 1.43
CA ASP A 373 4.69 -3.95 2.62
C ASP A 373 4.80 -2.48 2.23
N VAL A 374 3.91 -1.66 2.79
CA VAL A 374 3.89 -0.20 2.62
C VAL A 374 4.44 0.46 3.86
N ASN A 375 5.62 1.08 3.75
CA ASN A 375 6.18 1.88 4.85
C ASN A 375 5.58 3.28 4.77
N LEU A 376 4.55 3.52 5.57
CA LEU A 376 3.76 4.74 5.48
C LEU A 376 4.45 5.90 6.19
N ASP A 377 4.84 6.92 5.43
CA ASP A 377 5.20 8.23 5.96
C ASP A 377 4.00 9.20 5.82
N ILE A 378 3.41 9.56 6.96
CA ILE A 378 2.28 10.48 7.05
C ILE A 378 2.63 11.86 6.52
N LYS A 379 3.89 12.33 6.65
CA LYS A 379 4.28 13.64 6.12
C LYS A 379 4.14 13.70 4.60
N ARG A 380 4.48 12.60 3.91
CA ARG A 380 4.29 12.49 2.46
C ARG A 380 2.80 12.45 2.10
N VAL A 381 1.97 11.76 2.88
CA VAL A 381 0.50 11.75 2.67
C VAL A 381 -0.07 13.16 2.79
N VAL A 382 0.28 13.88 3.87
CA VAL A 382 -0.09 15.29 4.08
C VAL A 382 0.35 16.18 2.91
N GLY A 383 1.50 15.88 2.29
CA GLY A 383 1.99 16.58 1.11
C GLY A 383 0.98 16.63 -0.05
N TYR A 384 0.14 15.61 -0.21
CA TYR A 384 -0.89 15.57 -1.27
C TYR A 384 -2.05 16.56 -1.04
N ARG A 385 -2.16 17.18 0.14
CA ARG A 385 -3.04 18.35 0.33
C ARG A 385 -2.66 19.48 -0.63
N GLN A 386 -1.37 19.63 -0.94
CA GLN A 386 -0.91 20.64 -1.90
C GLN A 386 -1.39 20.35 -3.32
N PHE A 387 -1.57 19.08 -3.67
CA PHE A 387 -2.18 18.70 -4.93
C PHE A 387 -3.65 19.12 -4.98
N CYS A 388 -4.42 18.87 -3.91
CA CYS A 388 -5.81 19.34 -3.80
C CYS A 388 -5.91 20.87 -3.99
N ASN A 389 -5.01 21.62 -3.34
CA ASN A 389 -4.91 23.08 -3.51
C ASN A 389 -4.59 23.47 -4.96
N LYS A 390 -3.75 22.69 -5.65
CA LYS A 390 -3.40 22.95 -7.04
C LYS A 390 -4.58 22.71 -7.98
N LEU A 391 -5.37 21.65 -7.76
CA LEU A 391 -6.63 21.41 -8.48
C LEU A 391 -7.58 22.60 -8.32
N TRP A 392 -7.80 23.04 -7.07
CA TRP A 392 -8.64 24.19 -6.78
C TRP A 392 -8.18 25.46 -7.51
N ASN A 393 -6.88 25.77 -7.46
CA ASN A 393 -6.32 26.93 -8.12
C ASN A 393 -6.41 26.87 -9.64
N ALA A 394 -6.18 25.68 -10.23
CA ALA A 394 -6.28 25.46 -11.67
C ALA A 394 -7.73 25.65 -12.15
N THR A 395 -8.70 25.03 -11.48
CA THR A 395 -10.13 25.20 -11.81
C THR A 395 -10.57 26.65 -11.62
N ARG A 396 -10.20 27.29 -10.51
CA ARG A 396 -10.53 28.71 -10.26
C ARG A 396 -9.92 29.63 -11.34
N PHE A 397 -8.71 29.34 -11.81
CA PHE A 397 -8.11 30.06 -12.92
C PHE A 397 -8.93 29.85 -14.20
N ALA A 398 -9.25 28.62 -14.54
CA ALA A 398 -10.01 28.31 -15.74
C ALA A 398 -11.38 29.00 -15.77
N LEU A 399 -12.11 29.00 -14.65
CA LEU A 399 -13.42 29.65 -14.53
C LEU A 399 -13.41 31.14 -14.89
N GLN A 400 -12.27 31.84 -14.78
CA GLN A 400 -12.15 33.24 -15.21
C GLN A 400 -12.31 33.41 -16.74
N PHE A 401 -12.05 32.35 -17.50
CA PHE A 401 -12.08 32.38 -18.97
C PHE A 401 -13.23 31.57 -19.53
N VAL A 402 -13.75 30.59 -18.78
CA VAL A 402 -14.84 29.73 -19.27
C VAL A 402 -16.20 30.04 -18.65
N SER A 403 -16.35 31.00 -17.73
CA SER A 403 -17.64 31.27 -17.05
C SER A 403 -18.82 31.46 -18.01
N ASP A 404 -18.58 32.13 -19.13
CA ASP A 404 -19.60 32.45 -20.15
C ASP A 404 -19.58 31.43 -21.32
N PHE A 405 -18.80 30.36 -21.18
CA PHE A 405 -18.68 29.31 -22.17
C PHE A 405 -19.87 28.35 -22.04
N ALA A 406 -20.55 28.09 -23.15
CA ALA A 406 -21.67 27.16 -23.22
C ALA A 406 -21.21 25.85 -23.91
N PRO A 407 -20.70 24.87 -23.16
CA PRO A 407 -20.31 23.59 -23.74
C PRO A 407 -21.54 22.85 -24.28
N THR A 408 -21.34 22.18 -25.41
CA THR A 408 -22.32 21.30 -26.04
C THR A 408 -21.93 19.83 -25.83
N PRO A 409 -22.88 18.87 -25.95
CA PRO A 409 -22.53 17.45 -25.93
C PRO A 409 -21.51 17.03 -26.99
N THR A 410 -21.42 17.77 -28.10
CA THR A 410 -20.50 17.51 -29.24
C THR A 410 -19.21 18.33 -29.17
N LEU A 411 -18.96 19.07 -28.09
CA LEU A 411 -17.86 20.05 -28.00
C LEU A 411 -16.50 19.46 -28.37
N LEU A 412 -16.21 18.22 -27.94
CA LEU A 412 -14.95 17.55 -28.27
C LEU A 412 -14.82 17.33 -29.79
N ASP A 413 -15.85 16.79 -30.44
CA ASP A 413 -15.84 16.53 -31.88
C ASP A 413 -15.83 17.85 -32.69
N ASP A 414 -16.56 18.86 -32.23
CA ASP A 414 -16.57 20.20 -32.80
C ASP A 414 -15.19 20.85 -32.72
N LEU A 415 -14.50 20.72 -31.58
CA LEU A 415 -13.13 21.22 -31.40
C LEU A 415 -12.15 20.51 -32.34
N MET A 416 -12.17 19.17 -32.35
CA MET A 416 -11.24 18.36 -33.15
C MET A 416 -11.43 18.59 -34.67
N SER A 417 -12.66 18.85 -35.11
CA SER A 417 -12.97 19.12 -36.52
C SER A 417 -12.88 20.60 -36.92
N SER A 418 -12.75 21.51 -35.96
CA SER A 418 -12.82 22.96 -36.20
C SER A 418 -11.73 23.52 -37.12
N GLY A 419 -10.55 22.88 -37.17
CA GLY A 419 -9.36 23.42 -37.80
C GLY A 419 -8.75 24.64 -37.08
N LYS A 420 -9.27 25.01 -35.90
CA LYS A 420 -8.89 26.24 -35.15
C LYS A 420 -7.83 26.01 -34.07
N MET A 421 -7.50 24.74 -33.77
CA MET A 421 -6.60 24.36 -32.70
C MET A 421 -5.15 24.72 -33.01
N ALA A 422 -4.49 25.41 -32.08
CA ALA A 422 -3.03 25.55 -32.10
C ALA A 422 -2.35 24.24 -31.69
N LEU A 423 -1.04 24.14 -31.91
CA LEU A 423 -0.29 22.91 -31.60
C LEU A 423 -0.34 22.56 -30.10
N ARG A 424 -0.31 23.56 -29.22
CA ARG A 424 -0.51 23.41 -27.76
C ARG A 424 -1.86 22.82 -27.39
N ASP A 425 -2.91 23.12 -28.15
CA ASP A 425 -4.27 22.60 -27.91
C ASP A 425 -4.35 21.13 -28.35
N LYS A 426 -3.82 20.83 -29.54
CA LYS A 426 -3.72 19.45 -30.05
C LYS A 426 -2.90 18.56 -29.13
N PHE A 427 -1.79 19.10 -28.62
CA PHE A 427 -0.97 18.44 -27.62
C PHE A 427 -1.76 18.11 -26.36
N MET A 428 -2.46 19.07 -25.75
CA MET A 428 -3.24 18.82 -24.53
C MET A 428 -4.32 17.75 -24.75
N MET A 429 -4.99 17.75 -25.91
CA MET A 429 -5.96 16.69 -26.25
C MET A 429 -5.29 15.33 -26.44
N SER A 430 -4.16 15.25 -27.15
CA SER A 430 -3.42 13.98 -27.29
C SER A 430 -2.97 13.44 -25.93
N ARG A 431 -2.43 14.31 -25.06
CA ARG A 431 -2.02 13.96 -23.70
C ARG A 431 -3.18 13.45 -22.86
N LEU A 432 -4.36 14.08 -22.97
CA LEU A 432 -5.57 13.62 -22.31
C LEU A 432 -5.95 12.21 -22.78
N MET A 433 -5.93 11.93 -24.09
CA MET A 433 -6.26 10.59 -24.62
C MET A 433 -5.29 9.52 -24.12
N ILE A 434 -3.99 9.78 -24.21
CA ILE A 434 -2.94 8.85 -23.79
C ILE A 434 -3.00 8.55 -22.30
N LEU A 435 -3.14 9.59 -21.47
CA LEU A 435 -3.21 9.39 -20.02
C LEU A 435 -4.53 8.77 -19.59
N THR A 436 -5.64 9.04 -20.29
CA THR A 436 -6.91 8.34 -20.06
C THR A 436 -6.76 6.84 -20.30
N GLU A 437 -6.21 6.45 -21.46
CA GLU A 437 -5.95 5.03 -21.78
C GLU A 437 -5.01 4.37 -20.76
N LYS A 438 -3.91 5.05 -20.41
CA LYS A 438 -2.96 4.54 -19.42
C LYS A 438 -3.61 4.33 -18.06
N ILE A 439 -4.40 5.29 -17.59
CA ILE A 439 -5.07 5.22 -16.28
C ILE A 439 -6.11 4.10 -16.29
N ASP A 440 -6.93 4.00 -17.34
CA ASP A 440 -7.92 2.93 -17.50
C ASP A 440 -7.26 1.53 -17.47
N GLY A 441 -6.17 1.35 -18.24
CA GLY A 441 -5.38 0.12 -18.21
C GLY A 441 -4.76 -0.19 -16.84
N CYS A 442 -4.34 0.83 -16.10
CA CYS A 442 -3.83 0.67 -14.73
C CYS A 442 -4.94 0.27 -13.76
N LEU A 443 -6.12 0.89 -13.83
CA LEU A 443 -7.26 0.54 -12.97
C LEU A 443 -7.75 -0.89 -13.27
N ALA A 444 -7.91 -1.25 -14.54
CA ALA A 444 -8.27 -2.60 -14.97
C ALA A 444 -7.24 -3.66 -14.53
N GLY A 445 -5.96 -3.27 -14.45
CA GLY A 445 -4.85 -4.11 -14.00
C GLY A 445 -4.58 -4.07 -12.49
N TYR A 446 -5.41 -3.40 -11.68
CA TYR A 446 -5.19 -3.18 -10.23
C TYR A 446 -3.85 -2.50 -9.88
N LYS A 447 -3.31 -1.70 -10.81
CA LYS A 447 -2.08 -0.90 -10.66
C LYS A 447 -2.41 0.51 -10.18
N PHE A 448 -3.04 0.59 -9.01
CA PHE A 448 -3.60 1.85 -8.50
C PHE A 448 -2.56 2.96 -8.30
N GLY A 449 -1.33 2.61 -7.91
CA GLY A 449 -0.23 3.56 -7.79
C GLY A 449 0.21 4.15 -9.13
N ASP A 450 0.25 3.33 -10.19
CA ASP A 450 0.55 3.80 -11.54
C ASP A 450 -0.57 4.69 -12.09
N ALA A 451 -1.83 4.34 -11.81
CA ALA A 451 -2.99 5.17 -12.14
C ALA A 451 -2.93 6.54 -11.45
N GLN A 452 -2.63 6.56 -10.15
CA GLN A 452 -2.43 7.78 -9.37
C GLN A 452 -1.33 8.67 -9.98
N MET A 453 -0.16 8.09 -10.28
CA MET A 453 0.98 8.82 -10.85
C MET A 453 0.65 9.39 -12.24
N ALA A 454 -0.04 8.63 -13.09
CA ALA A 454 -0.47 9.10 -14.40
C ALA A 454 -1.50 10.24 -14.31
N ALA A 455 -2.45 10.16 -13.37
CA ALA A 455 -3.41 11.23 -13.13
C ALA A 455 -2.75 12.50 -12.57
N TYR A 456 -1.75 12.35 -11.69
CA TYR A 456 -0.93 13.46 -11.21
C TYR A 456 -0.15 14.12 -12.35
N GLN A 457 0.44 13.33 -13.24
CA GLN A 457 1.15 13.82 -14.44
C GLN A 457 0.24 14.64 -15.35
N LEU A 458 -0.98 14.15 -15.65
CA LEU A 458 -1.96 14.86 -16.47
C LEU A 458 -2.24 16.26 -15.91
N TRP A 459 -2.50 16.34 -14.61
CA TRP A 459 -2.90 17.58 -13.96
C TRP A 459 -1.74 18.54 -13.74
N ILE A 460 -0.59 18.04 -13.26
CA ILE A 460 0.53 18.90 -12.89
C ILE A 460 1.39 19.22 -14.09
N ASP A 461 1.91 18.20 -14.78
CA ASP A 461 2.94 18.40 -15.79
C ASP A 461 2.32 18.91 -17.08
N ASP A 462 1.27 18.24 -17.57
CA ASP A 462 0.67 18.54 -18.87
C ASP A 462 -0.27 19.76 -18.78
N LEU A 463 -1.25 19.73 -17.86
CA LEU A 463 -2.23 20.82 -17.74
C LEU A 463 -1.66 22.05 -17.04
N CYS A 464 -1.19 21.94 -15.80
CA CYS A 464 -0.83 23.12 -15.00
C CYS A 464 0.48 23.79 -15.41
N ASN A 465 1.55 23.01 -15.63
CA ASN A 465 2.90 23.53 -15.85
C ASN A 465 3.14 23.97 -17.30
N VAL A 466 2.41 23.35 -18.24
CA VAL A 466 2.55 23.61 -19.69
C VAL A 466 1.30 24.32 -20.22
N TYR A 467 0.16 23.63 -20.31
CA TYR A 467 -0.97 24.13 -21.09
C TYR A 467 -1.58 25.43 -20.53
N LEU A 468 -1.87 25.48 -19.22
CA LEU A 468 -2.43 26.69 -18.57
C LEU A 468 -1.54 27.92 -18.74
N GLU A 469 -0.23 27.74 -18.76
CA GLU A 469 0.71 28.85 -18.93
C GLU A 469 0.81 29.31 -20.39
N LEU A 470 0.70 28.38 -21.35
CA LEU A 470 0.76 28.67 -22.79
C LEU A 470 -0.49 29.37 -23.31
N ILE A 471 -1.67 29.06 -22.78
CA ILE A 471 -2.90 29.68 -23.27
C ILE A 471 -3.11 31.10 -22.75
N LYS A 472 -2.43 31.52 -21.67
CA LYS A 472 -2.61 32.84 -21.03
C LYS A 472 -2.62 34.00 -22.04
N PRO A 473 -1.59 34.18 -22.90
CA PRO A 473 -1.59 35.30 -23.85
C PRO A 473 -2.81 35.28 -24.79
N VAL A 474 -3.28 34.09 -25.18
CA VAL A 474 -4.41 33.90 -26.11
C VAL A 474 -5.74 34.18 -25.42
N VAL A 475 -5.96 33.70 -24.20
CA VAL A 475 -7.23 33.87 -23.48
C VAL A 475 -7.42 35.27 -22.90
N TYR A 476 -6.32 36.02 -22.68
CA TYR A 476 -6.38 37.42 -22.27
C TYR A 476 -6.60 38.38 -23.44
N ASP A 477 -6.23 37.99 -24.67
CA ASP A 477 -6.47 38.81 -25.85
C ASP A 477 -7.95 38.75 -26.25
N LYS A 478 -8.63 39.89 -26.18
CA LYS A 478 -10.05 40.04 -26.52
C LYS A 478 -10.26 40.61 -27.93
N SER A 479 -9.22 40.67 -28.74
CA SER A 479 -9.34 41.11 -30.12
C SER A 479 -10.21 40.16 -30.95
N GLU A 480 -10.78 40.66 -32.05
CA GLU A 480 -11.55 39.83 -32.98
C GLU A 480 -10.64 38.88 -33.76
N GLU A 481 -9.38 39.24 -34.00
CA GLU A 481 -8.41 38.39 -34.72
C GLU A 481 -8.10 37.10 -33.94
N THR A 482 -8.10 37.15 -32.62
CA THR A 482 -7.79 36.00 -31.75
C THR A 482 -9.02 35.19 -31.36
N LYS A 483 -10.21 35.55 -31.84
CA LYS A 483 -11.49 34.93 -31.41
C LYS A 483 -11.54 33.43 -31.59
N ASP A 484 -11.10 32.92 -32.74
CA ASP A 484 -11.11 31.48 -33.03
C ASP A 484 -10.08 30.71 -32.20
N ALA A 485 -8.86 31.25 -32.05
CA ALA A 485 -7.82 30.66 -31.22
C ALA A 485 -8.21 30.69 -29.73
N ARG A 486 -8.86 31.76 -29.28
CA ARG A 486 -9.38 31.91 -27.91
C ARG A 486 -10.48 30.90 -27.64
N TRP A 487 -11.42 30.71 -28.56
CA TRP A 487 -12.44 29.68 -28.45
C TRP A 487 -11.83 28.28 -28.37
N ALA A 488 -10.87 27.95 -29.24
CA ALA A 488 -10.21 26.65 -29.24
C ALA A 488 -9.47 26.39 -27.90
N ALA A 489 -8.77 27.40 -27.37
CA ALA A 489 -8.12 27.31 -26.08
C ALA A 489 -9.11 27.15 -24.91
N GLN A 490 -10.24 27.88 -24.93
CA GLN A 490 -11.30 27.76 -23.92
C GLN A 490 -11.96 26.37 -23.95
N ALA A 491 -12.28 25.86 -25.14
CA ALA A 491 -12.87 24.53 -25.33
C ALA A 491 -11.94 23.42 -24.84
N THR A 492 -10.67 23.47 -25.27
CA THR A 492 -9.63 22.51 -24.86
C THR A 492 -9.42 22.54 -23.35
N LEU A 493 -9.33 23.73 -22.75
CA LEU A 493 -9.20 23.91 -21.31
C LEU A 493 -10.39 23.32 -20.54
N TRP A 494 -11.62 23.59 -20.99
CA TRP A 494 -12.83 23.05 -20.37
C TRP A 494 -12.84 21.52 -20.43
N ILE A 495 -12.57 20.94 -21.61
CA ILE A 495 -12.53 19.48 -21.81
C ILE A 495 -11.46 18.83 -20.91
N ALA A 496 -10.25 19.43 -20.86
CA ALA A 496 -9.14 18.91 -20.08
C ALA A 496 -9.44 18.89 -18.57
N ILE A 497 -10.08 19.94 -18.04
CA ILE A 497 -10.47 20.02 -16.64
C ILE A 497 -11.62 19.08 -16.34
N GLU A 498 -12.69 19.13 -17.14
CA GLU A 498 -13.89 18.32 -16.92
C GLU A 498 -13.56 16.81 -16.96
N SER A 499 -12.85 16.37 -18.00
CA SER A 499 -12.39 14.98 -18.13
C SER A 499 -11.36 14.62 -17.06
N GLY A 500 -10.44 15.53 -16.76
CA GLY A 500 -9.43 15.35 -15.71
C GLY A 500 -10.04 15.18 -14.31
N LEU A 501 -11.15 15.85 -14.01
CA LEU A 501 -11.88 15.69 -12.74
C LEU A 501 -12.59 14.35 -12.68
N ARG A 502 -13.25 13.92 -13.77
CA ARG A 502 -13.88 12.59 -13.85
C ARG A 502 -12.86 11.46 -13.72
N ILE A 503 -11.68 11.59 -14.32
CA ILE A 503 -10.55 10.65 -14.17
C ILE A 503 -10.09 10.56 -12.71
N LEU A 504 -9.99 11.69 -12.01
CA LEU A 504 -9.55 11.71 -10.61
C LEU A 504 -10.61 11.20 -9.63
N HIS A 505 -11.89 11.25 -10.00
CA HIS A 505 -12.99 11.07 -9.07
C HIS A 505 -12.99 9.74 -8.27
N PRO A 506 -12.67 8.57 -8.86
CA PRO A 506 -12.55 7.32 -8.09
C PRO A 506 -11.50 7.40 -6.95
N MET A 507 -10.48 8.24 -7.13
CA MET A 507 -9.37 8.42 -6.19
C MET A 507 -9.60 9.57 -5.21
N MET A 508 -10.26 10.65 -5.65
CA MET A 508 -10.43 11.91 -4.91
C MET A 508 -11.89 12.44 -4.99
N PRO A 509 -12.87 11.71 -4.43
CA PRO A 509 -14.28 11.97 -4.71
C PRO A 509 -14.81 13.32 -4.23
N PHE A 510 -14.28 13.91 -3.14
CA PHE A 510 -14.90 15.09 -2.53
C PHE A 510 -14.52 16.38 -3.27
N VAL A 511 -13.23 16.62 -3.48
CA VAL A 511 -12.72 17.81 -4.17
C VAL A 511 -13.10 17.79 -5.66
N THR A 512 -13.14 16.61 -6.28
CA THR A 512 -13.53 16.51 -7.69
C THR A 512 -15.01 16.80 -7.89
N GLU A 513 -15.89 16.30 -7.02
CA GLU A 513 -17.32 16.67 -7.01
C GLU A 513 -17.47 18.18 -6.87
N GLU A 514 -16.86 18.77 -5.85
CA GLU A 514 -16.97 20.20 -5.55
C GLU A 514 -16.49 21.09 -6.72
N LEU A 515 -15.40 20.71 -7.38
CA LEU A 515 -14.87 21.46 -8.52
C LEU A 515 -15.70 21.25 -9.80
N TRP A 516 -16.19 20.03 -10.03
CA TRP A 516 -17.00 19.69 -11.20
C TRP A 516 -18.37 20.37 -11.14
N GLN A 517 -18.95 20.53 -9.95
CA GLN A 517 -20.17 21.31 -9.71
C GLN A 517 -20.08 22.78 -10.11
N ARG A 518 -18.87 23.35 -10.15
CA ARG A 518 -18.64 24.76 -10.52
C ARG A 518 -18.39 24.98 -12.00
N LEU A 519 -18.19 23.92 -12.78
CA LEU A 519 -17.96 24.08 -14.21
C LEU A 519 -19.23 24.59 -14.91
N PRO A 520 -19.08 25.50 -15.88
CA PRO A 520 -20.18 26.01 -16.68
C PRO A 520 -20.68 24.91 -17.63
N GLY A 521 -21.93 25.03 -18.07
CA GLY A 521 -22.57 24.04 -18.95
C GLY A 521 -23.69 23.22 -18.32
N ARG A 522 -23.99 23.45 -17.05
CA ARG A 522 -25.17 22.83 -16.43
C ARG A 522 -26.46 23.29 -17.07
N GLY A 523 -27.31 22.34 -17.43
CA GLY A 523 -28.53 22.54 -18.18
C GLY A 523 -28.33 22.71 -19.69
N THR A 524 -27.08 22.75 -20.19
CA THR A 524 -26.79 22.86 -21.64
C THR A 524 -26.44 21.52 -22.28
N LEU A 525 -26.29 20.46 -21.48
CA LEU A 525 -25.96 19.10 -21.94
C LEU A 525 -27.20 18.21 -22.20
N GLY A 526 -28.41 18.73 -21.96
CA GLY A 526 -29.69 18.06 -22.25
C GLY A 526 -30.20 17.14 -21.13
N ASP A 527 -31.30 16.42 -21.38
CA ASP A 527 -32.03 15.61 -20.39
C ASP A 527 -31.22 14.42 -19.80
N GLY A 528 -30.07 14.10 -20.38
CA GLY A 528 -29.17 13.03 -19.92
C GLY A 528 -28.00 13.53 -19.06
N GLU A 529 -28.00 14.79 -18.65
CA GLU A 529 -26.92 15.38 -17.86
C GLU A 529 -26.87 14.79 -16.44
N PRO A 530 -25.70 14.30 -15.96
CA PRO A 530 -25.58 13.74 -14.63
C PRO A 530 -25.63 14.83 -13.54
N GLU A 531 -26.47 14.64 -12.53
CA GLU A 531 -26.59 15.59 -11.41
C GLU A 531 -25.30 15.72 -10.58
N THR A 532 -24.53 14.63 -10.48
CA THR A 532 -23.28 14.50 -9.73
C THR A 532 -22.23 13.83 -10.60
N ILE A 533 -20.95 14.14 -10.36
CA ILE A 533 -19.85 13.52 -11.11
C ILE A 533 -19.81 11.99 -10.87
N MET A 534 -20.36 11.51 -9.75
CA MET A 534 -20.51 10.09 -9.41
C MET A 534 -21.33 9.31 -10.45
N LEU A 535 -22.27 9.99 -11.12
CA LEU A 535 -23.14 9.41 -12.15
C LEU A 535 -22.64 9.70 -13.58
N ALA A 536 -21.58 10.50 -13.72
CA ALA A 536 -21.02 10.84 -15.02
C ALA A 536 -20.29 9.64 -15.63
N SER A 537 -20.41 9.49 -16.96
CA SER A 537 -19.67 8.46 -17.69
C SER A 537 -18.17 8.67 -17.54
N TYR A 538 -17.40 7.61 -17.29
CA TYR A 538 -15.95 7.69 -17.21
C TYR A 538 -15.34 8.06 -18.59
N PRO A 539 -14.35 8.98 -18.66
CA PRO A 539 -13.70 9.35 -19.92
C PRO A 539 -13.09 8.15 -20.63
N LYS A 540 -13.17 8.14 -21.96
CA LYS A 540 -12.59 7.09 -22.81
C LYS A 540 -11.60 7.70 -23.78
N CYS A 541 -10.52 6.96 -24.05
CA CYS A 541 -9.59 7.29 -25.11
C CYS A 541 -10.26 7.13 -26.48
N ILE A 542 -10.10 8.13 -27.34
CA ILE A 542 -10.49 8.09 -28.75
C ILE A 542 -9.19 8.08 -29.56
N GLU A 543 -8.85 6.93 -30.15
CA GLU A 543 -7.56 6.72 -30.82
C GLU A 543 -7.27 7.76 -31.91
N ALA A 544 -8.30 8.17 -32.65
CA ALA A 544 -8.21 9.19 -33.70
C ALA A 544 -7.82 10.59 -33.19
N TYR A 545 -7.92 10.84 -31.88
CA TYR A 545 -7.58 12.13 -31.26
C TYR A 545 -6.19 12.15 -30.62
N LYS A 546 -5.45 11.04 -30.70
CA LYS A 546 -4.01 11.04 -30.45
C LYS A 546 -3.30 11.70 -31.63
N ASP A 547 -2.35 12.56 -31.31
CA ASP A 547 -1.52 13.28 -32.28
C ASP A 547 -0.03 13.14 -31.90
N PRO A 548 0.62 12.03 -32.32
CA PRO A 548 2.03 11.78 -32.03
C PRO A 548 2.96 12.86 -32.62
N ILE A 549 2.54 13.52 -33.69
CA ILE A 549 3.31 14.59 -34.34
C ILE A 549 3.28 15.84 -33.47
N ALA A 550 2.11 16.24 -32.97
CA ALA A 550 1.99 17.35 -32.03
C ALA A 550 2.73 17.07 -30.73
N GLU A 551 2.73 15.82 -30.25
CA GLU A 551 3.51 15.41 -29.08
C GLU A 551 5.01 15.53 -29.28
N GLU A 552 5.54 14.98 -30.37
CA GLU A 552 6.98 15.08 -30.64
C GLU A 552 7.42 16.54 -30.80
N SER A 553 6.63 17.35 -31.53
CA SER A 553 6.91 18.78 -31.68
C SER A 553 6.91 19.51 -30.34
N MET A 554 5.90 19.27 -29.49
CA MET A 554 5.84 19.87 -28.16
C MET A 554 6.94 19.38 -27.23
N ASN A 555 7.35 18.11 -27.34
CA ASN A 555 8.46 17.57 -26.55
C ASN A 555 9.78 18.28 -26.89
N VAL A 556 10.07 18.49 -28.18
CA VAL A 556 11.23 19.29 -28.62
C VAL A 556 11.14 20.70 -28.06
N THR A 557 10.00 21.37 -28.23
CA THR A 557 9.76 22.73 -27.73
C THR A 557 9.92 22.83 -26.20
N ASN A 558 9.43 21.85 -25.45
CA ASN A 558 9.57 21.78 -23.99
C ASN A 558 11.02 21.58 -23.55
N LYS A 559 11.82 20.80 -24.28
CA LYS A 559 13.27 20.67 -24.01
C LYS A 559 13.98 22.01 -24.20
N ILE A 560 13.65 22.75 -25.26
CA ILE A 560 14.20 24.09 -25.52
C ILE A 560 13.79 25.08 -24.41
N ILE A 561 12.52 25.08 -24.01
CA ILE A 561 12.02 25.88 -22.88
C ILE A 561 12.76 25.52 -21.58
N GLY A 562 12.99 24.23 -21.35
CA GLY A 562 13.78 23.73 -20.23
C GLY A 562 15.19 24.29 -20.22
N ALA A 563 15.85 24.31 -21.38
CA ALA A 563 17.17 24.92 -21.55
C ALA A 563 17.14 26.45 -21.32
N CYS A 564 16.13 27.16 -21.83
CA CYS A 564 15.96 28.59 -21.55
C CYS A 564 15.84 28.86 -20.04
N ARG A 565 14.99 28.10 -19.33
CA ARG A 565 14.82 28.22 -17.88
C ARG A 565 16.08 27.83 -17.11
N SER A 566 16.79 26.79 -17.56
CA SER A 566 18.06 26.36 -16.98
C SER A 566 19.14 27.43 -17.09
N LEU A 567 19.25 28.07 -18.27
CA LEU A 567 20.15 29.21 -18.48
C LEU A 567 19.81 30.35 -17.52
N ARG A 568 18.55 30.76 -17.43
CA ARG A 568 18.13 31.82 -16.49
C ARG A 568 18.47 31.48 -15.05
N SER A 569 18.22 30.24 -14.62
CA SER A 569 18.55 29.77 -13.27
C SER A 569 20.06 29.80 -13.01
N SER A 570 20.86 29.28 -13.95
CA SER A 570 22.32 29.20 -13.86
C SER A 570 22.95 30.58 -13.70
N TYR A 571 22.41 31.57 -14.41
CA TYR A 571 22.85 32.96 -14.38
C TYR A 571 22.05 33.84 -13.41
N GLN A 572 21.18 33.25 -12.57
CA GLN A 572 20.34 33.95 -11.58
C GLN A 572 19.49 35.09 -12.15
N ILE A 573 19.04 34.98 -13.41
CA ILE A 573 18.23 35.99 -14.09
C ILE A 573 16.75 35.85 -13.68
N PRO A 574 16.14 36.85 -13.00
CA PRO A 574 14.74 36.78 -12.58
C PRO A 574 13.78 36.69 -13.78
N ASN A 575 12.70 35.90 -13.69
CA ASN A 575 11.71 35.70 -14.78
C ASN A 575 11.10 36.98 -15.40
N LYS A 576 11.12 38.10 -14.69
CA LYS A 576 10.62 39.40 -15.18
C LYS A 576 11.58 40.11 -16.14
N THR A 577 12.85 39.71 -16.15
CA THR A 577 13.88 40.34 -16.99
C THR A 577 13.73 39.80 -18.42
N PRO A 578 13.43 40.65 -19.42
CA PRO A 578 13.35 40.20 -20.80
C PRO A 578 14.73 39.73 -21.26
N THR A 579 14.80 38.56 -21.88
CA THR A 579 16.06 37.99 -22.38
C THR A 579 15.91 37.56 -23.82
N HIS A 580 16.94 37.83 -24.62
CA HIS A 580 17.05 37.35 -25.99
C HIS A 580 17.68 35.96 -25.99
N PHE A 581 17.02 35.01 -26.64
CA PHE A 581 17.57 33.67 -26.86
C PHE A 581 17.87 33.43 -28.34
N PHE A 582 18.90 32.63 -28.59
CA PHE A 582 19.24 32.14 -29.91
C PHE A 582 19.20 30.62 -29.89
N VAL A 583 18.46 30.01 -30.81
CA VAL A 583 18.33 28.56 -30.94
C VAL A 583 19.06 28.14 -32.20
N ARG A 584 20.06 27.28 -32.05
CA ARG A 584 20.66 26.55 -33.17
C ARG A 584 20.07 25.17 -33.23
N VAL A 585 19.48 24.81 -34.37
CA VAL A 585 18.82 23.53 -34.58
C VAL A 585 19.10 23.05 -36.00
N THR A 586 19.46 21.78 -36.17
CA THR A 586 19.70 21.21 -37.50
C THR A 586 18.38 21.14 -38.30
N PRO A 587 18.42 21.30 -39.64
CA PRO A 587 17.22 21.21 -40.47
C PRO A 587 16.45 19.91 -40.29
N GLY A 588 15.13 20.01 -40.18
CA GLY A 588 14.23 18.88 -40.00
C GLY A 588 13.09 19.16 -39.00
N PRO A 589 12.44 18.11 -38.46
CA PRO A 589 11.26 18.25 -37.60
C PRO A 589 11.47 19.13 -36.36
N ALA A 590 12.69 19.15 -35.80
CA ALA A 590 13.02 19.98 -34.65
C ALA A 590 13.07 21.48 -34.99
N GLU A 591 13.54 21.82 -36.19
CA GLU A 591 13.50 23.20 -36.69
C GLU A 591 12.06 23.65 -36.93
N ASP A 592 11.24 22.80 -37.56
CA ASP A 592 9.83 23.08 -37.79
C ASP A 592 9.08 23.27 -36.46
N ALA A 593 9.34 22.41 -35.47
CA ALA A 593 8.76 22.50 -34.15
C ALA A 593 9.04 23.86 -33.50
N VAL A 594 10.31 24.27 -33.42
CA VAL A 594 10.64 25.53 -32.74
C VAL A 594 10.18 26.76 -33.54
N ARG A 595 10.22 26.72 -34.88
CA ARG A 595 9.72 27.80 -35.74
C ARG A 595 8.23 28.00 -35.57
N ASN A 596 7.45 26.93 -35.67
CA ASN A 596 5.99 26.97 -35.56
C ASN A 596 5.50 27.31 -34.14
N GLN A 597 6.36 27.17 -33.14
CA GLN A 597 6.03 27.35 -31.72
C GLN A 597 6.91 28.41 -31.03
N THR A 598 7.45 29.35 -31.80
CA THR A 598 8.32 30.41 -31.28
C THR A 598 7.65 31.19 -30.15
N ASP A 599 6.33 31.43 -30.24
CA ASP A 599 5.57 32.15 -29.22
C ASP A 599 5.38 31.32 -27.93
N ASP A 600 5.32 29.99 -28.03
CA ASP A 600 5.30 29.10 -26.86
C ASP A 600 6.65 29.17 -26.13
N VAL A 601 7.76 29.16 -26.88
CA VAL A 601 9.12 29.35 -26.33
C VAL A 601 9.26 30.72 -25.65
N LYS A 602 8.76 31.79 -26.27
CA LYS A 602 8.75 33.12 -25.65
C LYS A 602 7.96 33.13 -24.34
N THR A 603 6.77 32.55 -24.34
CA THR A 603 5.85 32.56 -23.20
C THR A 603 6.40 31.79 -22.00
N LEU A 604 6.87 30.55 -22.22
CA LEU A 604 7.35 29.69 -21.13
C LEU A 604 8.83 29.86 -20.81
N GLY A 605 9.65 30.24 -21.79
CA GLY A 605 11.06 30.60 -21.61
C GLY A 605 11.27 32.02 -21.08
N LYS A 606 10.22 32.85 -21.02
CA LYS A 606 10.26 34.26 -20.62
C LYS A 606 11.21 35.09 -21.50
N ALA A 607 11.21 34.78 -22.81
CA ALA A 607 12.04 35.46 -23.79
C ALA A 607 11.36 36.73 -24.31
N SER A 608 12.14 37.78 -24.56
CA SER A 608 11.69 38.91 -25.38
C SER A 608 11.73 38.56 -26.86
N VAL A 609 12.82 37.93 -27.29
CA VAL A 609 13.09 37.54 -28.68
C VAL A 609 13.71 36.15 -28.69
N VAL A 610 13.36 35.37 -29.70
CA VAL A 610 13.93 34.04 -29.97
C VAL A 610 14.29 34.00 -31.45
N ASP A 611 15.58 33.99 -31.75
CA ASP A 611 16.07 33.84 -33.12
C ASP A 611 16.50 32.40 -33.39
N ILE A 612 16.09 31.86 -34.54
CA ILE A 612 16.29 30.46 -34.90
C ILE A 612 17.23 30.38 -36.10
N ASN A 613 18.34 29.67 -35.90
CA ASN A 613 19.44 29.56 -36.85
C ASN A 613 19.94 30.93 -37.36
N PRO A 614 20.23 31.88 -36.45
CA PRO A 614 20.77 33.18 -36.87
C PRO A 614 22.23 33.03 -37.33
N ASP A 615 22.73 34.01 -38.08
CA ASP A 615 24.14 34.05 -38.51
C ASP A 615 25.07 34.18 -37.29
N ASP A 616 26.25 33.56 -37.33
CA ASP A 616 27.21 33.58 -36.21
C ASP A 616 27.60 35.00 -35.77
N ALA A 617 27.66 35.94 -36.73
CA ALA A 617 27.98 37.34 -36.45
C ALA A 617 26.89 38.08 -35.64
N SER A 618 25.66 37.56 -35.59
CA SER A 618 24.54 38.18 -34.88
C SER A 618 24.40 37.69 -33.43
N ILE A 619 25.15 36.65 -33.05
CA ILE A 619 25.14 36.11 -31.69
C ILE A 619 26.23 36.83 -30.88
N PRO A 620 25.89 37.51 -29.77
CA PRO A 620 26.87 38.16 -28.92
C PRO A 620 27.87 37.15 -28.37
N SER A 621 29.14 37.52 -28.31
CA SER A 621 30.18 36.69 -27.68
C SER A 621 29.94 36.46 -26.19
N SER A 622 29.28 37.41 -25.53
CA SER A 622 28.77 37.30 -24.16
C SER A 622 27.42 36.57 -24.10
N HIS A 623 27.41 35.27 -24.38
CA HIS A 623 26.21 34.43 -24.30
C HIS A 623 26.36 33.24 -23.34
N GLY A 624 25.30 32.85 -22.66
CA GLY A 624 25.21 31.56 -22.00
C GLY A 624 24.86 30.47 -23.02
N THR A 625 25.38 29.25 -22.90
CA THR A 625 25.06 28.12 -23.79
C THR A 625 24.59 26.91 -22.99
N VAL A 626 23.53 26.26 -23.44
CA VAL A 626 23.13 24.90 -23.04
C VAL A 626 22.94 24.05 -24.30
N ILE A 627 23.57 22.88 -24.32
CA ILE A 627 23.35 21.86 -25.34
C ILE A 627 22.13 21.04 -24.89
N VAL A 628 21.09 21.00 -25.72
CA VAL A 628 19.87 20.22 -25.44
C VAL A 628 20.08 18.77 -25.86
N ASP A 629 20.59 18.58 -27.08
CA ASP A 629 20.96 17.30 -27.68
C ASP A 629 21.99 17.55 -28.80
N GLU A 630 22.34 16.51 -29.56
CA GLU A 630 23.32 16.59 -30.66
C GLU A 630 22.87 17.49 -31.83
N HIS A 631 21.57 17.82 -31.90
CA HIS A 631 20.96 18.59 -32.97
C HIS A 631 20.57 20.01 -32.54
N THR A 632 20.44 20.26 -31.23
CA THR A 632 19.84 21.47 -30.68
C THR A 632 20.70 22.09 -29.59
N LYS A 633 21.04 23.38 -29.76
CA LYS A 633 21.74 24.21 -28.79
C LYS A 633 20.97 25.50 -28.54
N VAL A 634 20.80 25.86 -27.28
CA VAL A 634 20.17 27.12 -26.86
C VAL A 634 21.22 28.05 -26.28
N MET A 635 21.19 29.30 -26.72
CA MET A 635 22.04 30.38 -26.24
C MET A 635 21.18 31.51 -25.67
N MET A 636 21.66 32.16 -24.63
CA MET A 636 20.99 33.32 -24.01
C MET A 636 21.95 34.50 -24.04
N ASP A 637 21.51 35.62 -24.60
CA ASP A 637 22.27 36.87 -24.52
C ASP A 637 22.44 37.28 -23.06
N LEU A 638 23.67 37.56 -22.64
CA LEU A 638 24.01 38.04 -21.30
C LEU A 638 24.44 39.51 -21.30
N THR A 639 24.49 40.14 -22.47
CA THR A 639 25.00 41.50 -22.66
C THR A 639 24.22 42.49 -21.80
N GLY A 640 24.90 43.17 -20.87
CA GLY A 640 24.29 44.13 -19.95
C GLY A 640 23.33 43.53 -18.91
N LEU A 641 23.17 42.21 -18.85
CA LEU A 641 22.32 41.52 -17.88
C LEU A 641 23.08 41.01 -16.66
N ILE A 642 24.40 40.82 -16.80
CA ILE A 642 25.28 40.32 -15.75
C ILE A 642 26.47 41.26 -15.60
N ASP A 643 26.79 41.61 -14.36
CA ASP A 643 28.08 42.20 -14.01
C ASP A 643 29.07 41.05 -13.78
N PHE A 644 29.80 40.70 -14.84
CA PHE A 644 30.76 39.60 -14.81
C PHE A 644 31.85 39.81 -13.76
N ASP A 645 32.33 41.04 -13.57
CA ASP A 645 33.38 41.36 -12.60
C ASP A 645 32.86 41.20 -11.15
N ALA A 646 31.60 41.57 -10.89
CA ALA A 646 30.97 41.33 -9.59
C ALA A 646 30.75 39.84 -9.31
N GLU A 647 30.34 39.07 -10.32
CA GLU A 647 30.02 37.65 -10.15
C GLU A 647 31.27 36.77 -10.06
N ILE A 648 32.35 37.14 -10.76
CA ILE A 648 33.70 36.61 -10.53
C ILE A 648 34.11 36.85 -9.08
N LYS A 649 33.99 38.08 -8.54
CA LYS A 649 34.34 38.37 -7.13
C LYS A 649 33.53 37.54 -6.14
N LYS A 650 32.24 37.31 -6.41
CA LYS A 650 31.36 36.49 -5.56
C LYS A 650 31.76 35.01 -5.60
N LEU A 651 32.08 34.49 -6.78
CA LEU A 651 32.58 33.13 -6.95
C LEU A 651 33.97 32.95 -6.34
N GLU A 652 34.88 33.91 -6.50
CA GLU A 652 36.20 33.93 -5.85
C GLU A 652 36.07 33.94 -4.32
N LYS A 653 35.12 34.72 -3.77
CA LYS A 653 34.81 34.69 -2.33
C LYS A 653 34.26 33.34 -1.88
N THR A 654 33.46 32.69 -2.72
CA THR A 654 32.89 31.35 -2.43
C THR A 654 33.96 30.26 -2.52
N LEU A 655 34.86 30.36 -3.50
CA LEU A 655 36.05 29.52 -3.64
C LEU A 655 36.95 29.69 -2.42
N GLY A 656 37.18 30.93 -1.97
CA GLY A 656 37.93 31.25 -0.75
C GLY A 656 37.34 30.68 0.54
N LYS A 657 36.03 30.37 0.57
CA LYS A 657 35.38 29.64 1.69
C LYS A 657 35.43 28.12 1.50
N THR A 658 35.32 27.64 0.27
CA THR A 658 35.21 26.21 -0.05
C THR A 658 36.57 25.52 -0.01
N ALA A 659 37.61 26.18 -0.54
CA ALA A 659 38.96 25.62 -0.61
C ALA A 659 39.57 25.31 0.78
N PRO A 660 39.43 26.15 1.83
CA PRO A 660 39.90 25.80 3.17
C PRO A 660 39.14 24.62 3.79
N VAL A 661 37.83 24.50 3.54
CA VAL A 661 37.01 23.38 4.04
C VAL A 661 37.43 22.07 3.37
N LEU A 662 37.64 22.09 2.05
CA LEU A 662 38.17 20.96 1.30
C LEU A 662 39.55 20.56 1.83
N SER A 663 40.49 21.51 1.93
CA SER A 663 41.83 21.26 2.42
C SER A 663 41.85 20.71 3.85
N ASN A 664 40.98 21.21 4.74
CA ASN A 664 40.87 20.70 6.10
C ASN A 664 40.29 19.28 6.15
N LEU A 665 39.32 18.96 5.29
CA LEU A 665 38.77 17.61 5.19
C LEU A 665 39.79 16.62 4.62
N GLU A 666 40.54 17.01 3.59
CA GLU A 666 41.64 16.22 3.02
C GLU A 666 42.73 15.95 4.06
N LYS A 667 43.12 16.97 4.84
CA LYS A 667 44.06 16.80 5.96
C LYS A 667 43.54 15.87 7.05
N LYS A 668 42.25 15.90 7.36
CA LYS A 668 41.63 14.99 8.34
C LYS A 668 41.62 13.55 7.84
N ILE A 669 41.27 13.32 6.58
CA ILE A 669 41.22 11.99 5.97
C ILE A 669 42.63 11.41 5.83
N ASN A 670 43.62 12.24 5.46
CA ASN A 670 45.02 11.83 5.29
C ASN A 670 45.83 11.84 6.61
N ALA A 671 45.19 12.11 7.76
CA ALA A 671 45.89 12.16 9.03
C ALA A 671 46.33 10.77 9.50
N PRO A 672 47.53 10.61 10.09
CA PRO A 672 47.98 9.33 10.64
C PRO A 672 47.00 8.81 11.70
N GLY A 673 46.45 7.62 11.47
CA GLY A 673 45.50 6.96 12.39
C GLY A 673 44.02 7.23 12.12
N TYR A 674 43.65 7.96 11.05
CA TYR A 674 42.26 8.13 10.63
C TYR A 674 41.55 6.79 10.41
N ASP A 675 42.25 5.83 9.79
CA ASP A 675 41.67 4.52 9.50
C ASP A 675 41.34 3.67 10.74
N ALA A 676 42.08 3.86 11.83
CA ALA A 676 41.88 3.12 13.07
C ALA A 676 40.88 3.81 14.01
N LYS A 677 40.69 5.14 13.90
CA LYS A 677 39.91 5.94 14.87
C LYS A 677 38.51 6.34 14.41
N VAL A 678 38.18 6.18 13.13
CA VAL A 678 36.91 6.64 12.55
C VAL A 678 36.06 5.43 12.13
N SER A 679 34.78 5.41 12.49
CA SER A 679 33.88 4.31 12.15
C SER A 679 33.64 4.22 10.63
N PRO A 680 33.27 3.04 10.10
CA PRO A 680 32.99 2.87 8.66
C PRO A 680 31.92 3.82 8.13
N GLU A 681 30.89 4.11 8.92
CA GLU A 681 29.79 5.01 8.58
C GLU A 681 30.27 6.46 8.40
N PHE A 682 31.10 6.96 9.33
CA PHE A 682 31.70 8.29 9.22
C PHE A 682 32.73 8.39 8.09
N LYS A 683 33.45 7.30 7.78
CA LYS A 683 34.36 7.27 6.61
C LYS A 683 33.59 7.45 5.30
N LYS A 684 32.46 6.76 5.15
CA LYS A 684 31.58 6.89 3.97
C LYS A 684 31.06 8.32 3.83
N VAL A 685 30.51 8.89 4.90
CA VAL A 685 30.02 10.29 4.92
C VAL A 685 31.13 11.29 4.56
N ASN A 686 32.34 11.11 5.09
CA ASN A 686 33.47 12.01 4.78
C ASN A 686 33.96 11.86 3.33
N ALA A 687 33.92 10.65 2.76
CA ALA A 687 34.27 10.42 1.36
C ALA A 687 33.27 11.08 0.40
N GLU A 688 31.96 10.89 0.64
CA GLU A 688 30.89 11.55 -0.13
C GLU A 688 30.99 13.07 -0.04
N LYS A 689 31.28 13.59 1.16
CA LYS A 689 31.50 15.02 1.38
C LYS A 689 32.74 15.55 0.67
N LEU A 690 33.82 14.77 0.61
CA LEU A 690 35.06 15.14 -0.07
C LEU A 690 34.83 15.24 -1.58
N GLU A 691 34.18 14.24 -2.17
CA GLU A 691 33.84 14.21 -3.59
C GLU A 691 32.92 15.38 -3.96
N GLY A 692 31.88 15.63 -3.16
CA GLY A 692 30.99 16.78 -3.35
C GLY A 692 31.70 18.13 -3.27
N LEU A 693 32.68 18.29 -2.37
CA LEU A 693 33.46 19.52 -2.25
C LEU A 693 34.45 19.71 -3.41
N ARG A 694 35.05 18.63 -3.93
CA ARG A 694 35.91 18.68 -5.12
C ARG A 694 35.13 19.10 -6.34
N LYS A 695 34.02 18.42 -6.62
CA LYS A 695 33.13 18.77 -7.73
C LYS A 695 32.68 20.22 -7.66
N LYS A 696 32.25 20.67 -6.47
CA LYS A 696 31.86 22.07 -6.25
C LYS A 696 33.01 23.05 -6.51
N LYS A 697 34.24 22.71 -6.16
CA LYS A 697 35.42 23.54 -6.43
C LYS A 697 35.66 23.65 -7.93
N ASP A 698 35.67 22.53 -8.64
CA ASP A 698 35.90 22.47 -10.08
C ASP A 698 34.80 23.23 -10.84
N ASP A 699 33.54 23.10 -10.42
CA ASP A 699 32.40 23.84 -10.97
C ASP A 699 32.58 25.37 -10.78
N ILE A 700 33.05 25.82 -9.62
CA ILE A 700 33.30 27.24 -9.34
C ILE A 700 34.48 27.76 -10.18
N GLU A 701 35.57 27.00 -10.28
CA GLU A 701 36.75 27.38 -11.07
C GLU A 701 36.41 27.45 -12.57
N GLY A 702 35.65 26.48 -13.08
CA GLY A 702 35.13 26.49 -14.45
C GLY A 702 34.21 27.69 -14.73
N ALA A 703 33.30 28.00 -13.79
CA ALA A 703 32.42 29.17 -13.92
C ALA A 703 33.20 30.49 -13.91
N ILE A 704 34.24 30.63 -13.07
CA ILE A 704 35.12 31.82 -13.06
C ILE A 704 35.85 31.96 -14.40
N ALA A 705 36.41 30.88 -14.94
CA ALA A 705 37.09 30.91 -16.23
C ALA A 705 36.14 31.36 -17.35
N ASN A 706 34.94 30.80 -17.40
CA ASN A 706 33.92 31.15 -18.37
C ASN A 706 33.49 32.62 -18.28
N TYR A 707 33.26 33.13 -17.06
CA TYR A 707 32.91 34.56 -16.88
C TYR A 707 34.05 35.51 -17.25
N ARG A 708 35.32 35.11 -17.04
CA ARG A 708 36.48 35.92 -17.46
C ARG A 708 36.55 36.03 -18.98
N GLU A 709 36.35 34.92 -19.69
CA GLU A 709 36.30 34.89 -21.16
C GLU A 709 35.18 35.80 -21.69
N MET A 710 33.99 35.72 -21.10
CA MET A 710 32.86 36.60 -21.46
C MET A 710 33.14 38.08 -21.15
N ALA A 711 33.75 38.39 -20.02
CA ALA A 711 34.10 39.77 -19.64
C ALA A 711 35.15 40.38 -20.58
N GLU A 712 36.13 39.59 -21.03
CA GLU A 712 37.12 40.01 -22.02
C GLU A 712 36.46 40.23 -23.39
N ALA A 713 35.55 39.35 -23.80
CA ALA A 713 34.82 39.47 -25.05
C ALA A 713 33.90 40.70 -25.08
N GLU A 714 33.22 41.02 -23.97
CA GLU A 714 32.39 42.23 -23.87
C GLU A 714 33.24 43.52 -23.90
N LYS A 715 34.42 43.50 -23.26
CA LYS A 715 35.38 44.62 -23.32
C LYS A 715 35.96 44.82 -24.71
N ALA A 716 36.17 43.74 -25.47
CA ALA A 716 36.62 43.79 -26.85
C ALA A 716 35.55 44.33 -27.81
N ALA A 717 34.27 43.97 -27.61
CA ALA A 717 33.16 44.44 -28.44
C ALA A 717 32.79 45.93 -28.23
N LYS A 718 33.17 46.53 -27.08
CA LYS A 718 32.98 47.97 -26.78
C LYS A 718 34.11 48.87 -27.30
N LYS A 719 35.22 48.30 -27.74
CA LYS A 719 36.35 49.00 -28.38
C LYS A 719 36.20 48.97 -29.88
#